data_AF-A0A5A9X770-F1
#
_entry.id   AF-A0A5A9X770-F1
#
_cell.length_a   1.000
_cell.length_b   1.000
_cell.length_c   1.000
_cell.angle_alpha   90.00
_cell.angle_beta   90.00
_cell.angle_gamma   90.00
#
_symmetry.space_group_name_H-M   'P 1'
#
loop_
_entity.id
_entity.type
_entity.pdbx_description
1 polymer ?
#
loop_
_entity_poly.entity_id
_entity_poly.type
_entity_poly.pdbx_seq_one_letter_code
_entity_poly.pdbx_strand_id
1 'polypeptide(L)'
;MTNHNQKIGIQADSSIEAPFISDADMGDMGAVPAPDLQAVLDSILIKAGREPQTLYRGYQMRDNKDAQGQSVEEKWKYVSERDSANRFEQLHPMFATVLASTYRKDSEDVSRSDALSLGHFAYFDFDFDADSIDEVLPKVRQFIGKLTDAGADATALHIYASGGKGFHVMVPLEMFLPNGVWSLGLDDVAGFHQIIKEIAFTLNVDTLDMRVYTSARMWRQANVKRVRNTYKVPVAFADLVSMDADRYAEMVSASREDIARCPAKFVPALGLMWVNARDKVRDLLKVRAQRAAAPRREVAAEEIDRYSDALWAIDPDAGGYGDWFSCVAATNDLFDGSDQGFALVDGWSKQGSKYSYQALLSTWEGLDGNPAGGSAITAATVYQLAYKAGWEDKWQHLNPNHNPAVKEDATPVHNTEVGMAEYLMRKYADQLLYIMDLEMWYFWDGKVWQRDDDAYSLNKVIKREGRLLRERIGQGLKKDLTEATEQGDKEAMRKAQQALTAHIKFYDGLESARTIDAVKKLMKAEVRRVTHQALDAEPFLLNVQNGVVDLRTGELLQHTPERLMSKITSVPYNVSAPCPNFQKFIFDVSKDRQEWVDYVQLALGYSLSGDMAMQKAFFQGGQGSNGKSTLNNTLLKLLGTYAQRVPVQMLMVARRKAGAVAPSPQMMNLPGTRIVFVTEAEDGNQLNEGAFKNLVSTDPLPARNLFAKRIAEIRPQFKLWPAFNELPKVASTLDGVWRRIVSIPFDMNYSGADKDKRVYGMEDILSAEGEGILAWCVDGFRKLWKQSTNAEGQRIGWALDEPECLMAAKERYRRELDIIWRFVDDCLVQDEPENANEGEIPATMLYAAYANFCQCNNLAKVNSTRFGRDIAKHLTEKRRNIRGNVYYGWRILDVWVTSSMKEQQGNRTDILTRAVYIAD
;
A
#
# COMPACT_ATOMS: atom_id res chain seq x y z
N MET A 1 -16.98 -6.89 24.66
CA MET A 1 -17.21 -5.50 25.12
C MET A 1 -15.94 -4.84 25.67
N THR A 2 -15.06 -5.55 26.37
CA THR A 2 -13.77 -5.01 26.90
C THR A 2 -12.75 -4.56 25.85
N ASN A 3 -12.64 -5.26 24.71
CA ASN A 3 -11.77 -4.85 23.59
C ASN A 3 -12.33 -3.69 22.74
N HIS A 4 -13.60 -3.33 22.91
CA HIS A 4 -14.20 -2.19 22.20
C HIS A 4 -13.85 -0.89 22.91
N ASN A 5 -13.99 -0.82 24.25
CA ASN A 5 -13.75 0.38 25.05
C ASN A 5 -12.31 0.92 24.97
N GLN A 6 -11.30 0.05 24.77
CA GLN A 6 -9.90 0.48 24.61
C GLN A 6 -9.60 1.20 23.29
N LYS A 7 -10.35 0.93 22.21
CA LYS A 7 -10.19 1.65 20.92
C LYS A 7 -10.84 3.04 20.91
N ILE A 8 -11.73 3.32 21.88
CA ILE A 8 -12.49 4.58 22.00
C ILE A 8 -11.88 5.54 23.04
N GLY A 9 -10.72 5.21 23.62
CA GLY A 9 -9.97 6.13 24.49
C GLY A 9 -10.54 6.35 25.89
N ILE A 10 -11.29 5.40 26.46
CA ILE A 10 -11.68 5.47 27.88
C ILE A 10 -10.56 4.87 28.72
N GLN A 11 -9.73 5.70 29.34
CA GLN A 11 -8.91 5.30 30.50
C GLN A 11 -9.76 5.44 31.77
N ALA A 12 -9.84 4.34 32.54
CA ALA A 12 -10.14 4.45 33.96
C ALA A 12 -8.93 5.13 34.62
N ASP A 13 -9.16 6.08 35.52
CA ASP A 13 -8.15 6.83 36.29
C ASP A 13 -7.57 8.08 35.62
N SER A 14 -8.37 9.15 35.54
CA SER A 14 -7.86 10.52 35.67
C SER A 14 -8.84 11.34 36.51
N SER A 15 -8.53 11.47 37.78
CA SER A 15 -9.27 12.22 38.79
C SER A 15 -9.26 13.73 38.51
N ILE A 16 -10.27 14.21 37.80
CA ILE A 16 -10.86 15.54 38.01
C ILE A 16 -12.37 15.33 37.89
N GLU A 17 -13.08 15.43 39.02
CA GLU A 17 -14.55 15.35 39.07
C GLU A 17 -15.15 16.48 38.22
N ALA A 18 -15.65 16.14 37.03
CA ALA A 18 -16.70 16.93 36.40
C ALA A 18 -17.97 16.78 37.27
N PRO A 19 -18.80 17.82 37.44
CA PRO A 19 -19.98 17.72 38.27
C PRO A 19 -20.92 16.66 37.68
N PHE A 20 -21.01 15.52 38.37
CA PHE A 20 -21.97 14.46 38.06
C PHE A 20 -23.36 14.98 38.39
N ILE A 21 -24.17 15.27 37.37
CA ILE A 21 -25.62 15.43 37.53
C ILE A 21 -26.17 14.01 37.71
N SER A 22 -26.88 13.76 38.82
CA SER A 22 -27.38 12.43 39.16
C SER A 22 -28.56 12.03 38.25
N ASP A 23 -28.77 10.73 38.03
CA ASP A 23 -29.92 10.22 37.25
C ASP A 23 -31.28 10.64 37.84
N ALA A 24 -31.32 11.05 39.12
CA ALA A 24 -32.53 11.58 39.76
C ALA A 24 -32.84 13.03 39.35
N ASP A 25 -31.84 13.80 38.89
CA ASP A 25 -32.00 15.18 38.39
C ASP A 25 -32.32 15.23 36.89
N MET A 26 -32.22 14.10 36.17
CA MET A 26 -32.60 13.97 34.75
C MET A 26 -34.12 13.79 34.54
N GLY A 27 -34.89 13.60 35.61
CA GLY A 27 -36.34 13.39 35.53
C GLY A 27 -37.17 14.63 35.21
N ASP A 28 -36.59 15.84 35.30
CA ASP A 28 -37.35 17.10 35.22
C ASP A 28 -36.69 18.22 34.40
N MET A 29 -35.70 17.89 33.55
CA MET A 29 -35.09 18.87 32.64
C MET A 29 -35.51 18.66 31.19
N GLY A 30 -36.42 19.52 30.71
CA GLY A 30 -36.56 19.79 29.29
C GLY A 30 -35.22 20.18 28.65
N ALA A 31 -35.07 19.91 27.35
CA ALA A 31 -33.94 20.27 26.47
C ALA A 31 -32.59 20.52 27.19
N VAL A 32 -31.68 19.54 27.17
CA VAL A 32 -30.30 19.71 27.65
C VAL A 32 -29.71 21.00 27.06
N PRO A 33 -29.32 21.99 27.88
CA PRO A 33 -28.78 23.25 27.38
C PRO A 33 -27.50 22.99 26.58
N ALA A 34 -27.30 23.76 25.51
CA ALA A 34 -26.07 23.69 24.70
C ALA A 34 -24.83 23.88 25.59
N PRO A 35 -23.73 23.14 25.35
CA PRO A 35 -22.54 23.22 26.18
C PRO A 35 -21.89 24.61 26.12
N ASP A 36 -21.38 25.10 27.25
CA ASP A 36 -20.59 26.33 27.30
C ASP A 36 -19.26 26.13 26.55
N LEU A 37 -19.21 26.63 25.32
CA LEU A 37 -18.07 26.45 24.42
C LEU A 37 -16.78 27.09 24.94
N GLN A 38 -16.88 28.16 25.73
CA GLN A 38 -15.71 28.75 26.34
C GLN A 38 -15.15 27.81 27.40
N ALA A 39 -16.00 27.21 28.24
CA ALA A 39 -15.58 26.24 29.24
C ALA A 39 -14.97 24.97 28.61
N VAL A 40 -15.49 24.53 27.46
CA VAL A 40 -14.92 23.42 26.68
C VAL A 40 -13.50 23.75 26.22
N LEU A 41 -13.30 24.92 25.60
CA LEU A 41 -11.98 25.34 25.14
C LEU A 41 -11.00 25.49 26.30
N ASP A 42 -11.43 26.10 27.41
CA ASP A 42 -10.63 26.27 28.62
C ASP A 42 -10.17 24.88 29.14
N SER A 43 -11.08 23.89 29.19
CA SER A 43 -10.77 22.50 29.57
C SER A 43 -9.73 21.86 28.66
N ILE A 44 -9.84 22.03 27.34
CA ILE A 44 -8.88 21.46 26.36
C ILE A 44 -7.50 22.08 26.52
N LEU A 45 -7.42 23.40 26.66
CA LEU A 45 -6.15 24.11 26.85
C LEU A 45 -5.48 23.72 28.17
N ILE A 46 -6.25 23.65 29.26
CA ILE A 46 -5.74 23.24 30.58
C ILE A 46 -5.21 21.79 30.54
N LYS A 47 -5.94 20.85 29.93
CA LYS A 47 -5.47 19.46 29.74
C LYS A 47 -4.16 19.39 28.94
N ALA A 48 -3.94 20.33 28.03
CA ALA A 48 -2.72 20.43 27.22
C ALA A 48 -1.61 21.27 27.88
N GLY A 49 -1.78 21.71 29.13
CA GLY A 49 -0.81 22.55 29.85
C GLY A 49 -0.69 23.97 29.30
N ARG A 50 -1.75 24.51 28.70
CA ARG A 50 -1.81 25.87 28.13
C ARG A 50 -2.77 26.75 28.92
N GLU A 51 -2.49 28.05 28.92
CA GLU A 51 -3.38 29.05 29.52
C GLU A 51 -4.71 29.15 28.73
N PRO A 52 -5.85 29.32 29.42
CA PRO A 52 -7.15 29.58 28.78
C PRO A 52 -7.10 30.79 27.83
N GLN A 53 -7.84 30.69 26.71
CA GLN A 53 -7.93 31.75 25.71
C GLN A 53 -9.39 32.16 25.50
N THR A 54 -9.66 33.47 25.40
CA THR A 54 -11.01 33.95 25.11
C THR A 54 -11.43 33.55 23.70
N LEU A 55 -12.58 32.89 23.60
CA LEU A 55 -13.23 32.51 22.36
C LEU A 55 -14.12 33.67 21.90
N TYR A 56 -14.09 33.98 20.60
CA TYR A 56 -14.89 35.02 19.96
C TYR A 56 -15.78 34.44 18.86
N ARG A 57 -17.02 34.89 18.82
CA ARG A 57 -18.03 34.58 17.80
C ARG A 57 -18.21 35.79 16.89
N GLY A 58 -18.15 35.57 15.57
CA GLY A 58 -18.36 36.62 14.57
C GLY A 58 -19.83 36.75 14.20
N TYR A 59 -20.25 37.96 13.85
CA TYR A 59 -21.61 38.30 13.46
C TYR A 59 -21.64 39.22 12.24
N GLN A 60 -22.68 39.09 11.44
CA GLN A 60 -22.99 39.93 10.29
C GLN A 60 -24.47 40.31 10.36
N MET A 61 -24.75 41.59 10.10
CA MET A 61 -26.05 42.18 10.39
C MET A 61 -26.97 42.12 9.17
N ARG A 62 -26.42 42.15 7.96
CA ARG A 62 -27.19 42.22 6.70
C ARG A 62 -26.84 41.07 5.77
N ASP A 63 -27.64 40.95 4.72
CA ASP A 63 -27.39 40.02 3.62
C ASP A 63 -26.13 40.47 2.87
N ASN A 64 -25.31 39.50 2.45
CA ASN A 64 -24.12 39.74 1.63
C ASN A 64 -24.48 39.98 0.16
N LYS A 65 -25.78 40.08 -0.16
CA LYS A 65 -26.30 40.46 -1.47
C LYS A 65 -27.32 41.58 -1.37
N ASP A 66 -27.27 42.53 -2.30
CA ASP A 66 -28.29 43.56 -2.44
C ASP A 66 -29.60 43.03 -3.07
N ALA A 67 -30.58 43.90 -3.27
CA ALA A 67 -31.87 43.54 -3.87
C ALA A 67 -31.75 43.02 -5.32
N GLN A 68 -30.63 43.31 -5.99
CA GLN A 68 -30.30 42.89 -7.35
C GLN A 68 -29.45 41.60 -7.36
N GLY A 69 -29.06 41.09 -6.18
CA GLY A 69 -28.27 39.87 -6.03
C GLY A 69 -26.76 40.07 -6.16
N GLN A 70 -26.27 41.31 -6.21
CA GLN A 70 -24.84 41.62 -6.27
C GLN A 70 -24.22 41.58 -4.87
N SER A 71 -22.98 41.10 -4.78
CA SER A 71 -22.28 40.97 -3.51
C SER A 71 -21.99 42.34 -2.88
N VAL A 72 -22.39 42.52 -1.62
CA VAL A 72 -22.10 43.72 -0.84
C VAL A 72 -21.13 43.32 0.27
N GLU A 73 -20.04 44.08 0.41
CA GLU A 73 -18.99 43.81 1.39
C GLU A 73 -19.42 44.36 2.77
N GLU A 74 -19.56 43.50 3.77
CA GLU A 74 -19.84 43.87 5.16
C GLU A 74 -18.75 43.28 6.08
N LYS A 75 -18.17 44.12 6.95
CA LYS A 75 -17.14 43.70 7.91
C LYS A 75 -17.75 42.92 9.08
N TRP A 76 -17.03 41.91 9.58
CA TRP A 76 -17.48 41.04 10.68
C TRP A 76 -17.42 41.78 12.01
N LYS A 77 -18.40 41.51 12.89
CA LYS A 77 -18.37 41.97 14.29
C LYS A 77 -18.10 40.80 15.21
N TYR A 78 -16.99 40.82 15.95
CA TYR A 78 -16.64 39.76 16.89
C TYR A 78 -17.06 40.12 18.32
N VAL A 79 -17.65 39.15 19.01
CA VAL A 79 -18.06 39.25 20.41
C VAL A 79 -17.50 38.03 21.15
N SER A 80 -17.01 38.21 22.37
CA SER A 80 -16.62 37.09 23.25
C SER A 80 -17.77 36.09 23.41
N GLU A 81 -17.46 34.80 23.40
CA GLU A 81 -18.46 33.75 23.56
C GLU A 81 -19.23 33.88 24.88
N ARG A 82 -18.54 34.30 25.96
CA ARG A 82 -19.16 34.59 27.27
C ARG A 82 -20.20 35.71 27.23
N ASP A 83 -20.04 36.68 26.33
CA ASP A 83 -20.96 37.83 26.18
C ASP A 83 -21.92 37.67 25.00
N SER A 84 -21.81 36.56 24.26
CA SER A 84 -22.49 36.35 22.98
C SER A 84 -24.01 36.33 23.12
N ALA A 85 -24.57 35.68 24.14
CA ALA A 85 -26.02 35.62 24.38
C ALA A 85 -26.63 37.02 24.58
N ASN A 86 -26.02 37.84 25.45
CA ASN A 86 -26.49 39.20 25.73
C ASN A 86 -26.36 40.12 24.51
N ARG A 87 -25.27 39.98 23.74
CA ARG A 87 -25.04 40.78 22.52
C ARG A 87 -25.87 40.32 21.34
N PHE A 88 -26.21 39.04 21.26
CA PHE A 88 -27.05 38.48 20.20
C PHE A 88 -28.42 39.15 20.17
N GLU A 89 -29.06 39.30 21.32
CA GLU A 89 -30.36 39.98 21.46
C GLU A 89 -30.27 41.47 21.05
N GLN A 90 -29.17 42.15 21.36
CA GLN A 90 -28.98 43.56 21.01
C GLN A 90 -28.64 43.77 19.53
N LEU A 91 -27.89 42.85 18.94
CA LEU A 91 -27.44 42.97 17.56
C LEU A 91 -28.54 42.55 16.58
N HIS A 92 -29.35 41.53 16.87
CA HIS A 92 -30.23 40.92 15.86
C HIS A 92 -29.47 40.55 14.57
N PRO A 93 -28.39 39.77 14.66
CA PRO A 93 -27.55 39.46 13.51
C PRO A 93 -28.30 38.56 12.52
N MET A 94 -28.12 38.79 11.22
CA MET A 94 -28.66 37.91 10.18
C MET A 94 -27.83 36.63 10.04
N PHE A 95 -26.53 36.73 10.29
CA PHE A 95 -25.61 35.60 10.30
C PHE A 95 -24.69 35.65 11.52
N ALA A 96 -24.31 34.47 12.03
CA ALA A 96 -23.26 34.31 13.03
C ALA A 96 -22.21 33.32 12.49
N THR A 97 -21.00 33.30 13.01
CA THR A 97 -20.00 32.33 12.52
C THR A 97 -20.35 30.90 12.92
N VAL A 98 -20.08 29.96 12.00
CA VAL A 98 -20.10 28.51 12.27
C VAL A 98 -18.86 28.12 13.06
N LEU A 99 -17.78 28.89 13.01
CA LEU A 99 -16.53 28.64 13.75
C LEU A 99 -16.19 29.86 14.59
N ALA A 100 -15.86 29.65 15.86
CA ALA A 100 -15.36 30.70 16.71
C ALA A 100 -13.83 30.85 16.52
N SER A 101 -13.20 31.83 17.16
CA SER A 101 -11.75 32.02 17.09
C SER A 101 -11.22 32.59 18.39
N THR A 102 -10.02 32.21 18.82
CA THR A 102 -9.37 32.86 19.99
C THR A 102 -8.72 34.20 19.64
N TYR A 103 -8.81 34.60 18.38
CA TYR A 103 -8.22 35.84 17.92
C TYR A 103 -9.23 37.00 18.02
N ARG A 104 -8.84 38.04 18.76
CA ARG A 104 -9.54 39.34 18.83
C ARG A 104 -8.79 40.33 17.95
N LYS A 105 -9.47 41.05 17.04
CA LYS A 105 -8.82 42.19 16.38
C LYS A 105 -9.69 43.43 16.34
N ASP A 106 -9.17 44.44 17.01
CA ASP A 106 -9.63 45.82 17.01
C ASP A 106 -9.00 46.57 15.80
N SER A 107 -8.67 45.89 14.69
CA SER A 107 -7.99 46.50 13.54
C SER A 107 -8.64 46.08 12.22
N GLU A 108 -8.90 47.07 11.38
CA GLU A 108 -9.72 46.99 10.16
C GLU A 108 -9.11 46.23 8.98
N ASP A 109 -7.95 45.60 9.14
CA ASP A 109 -7.18 44.94 8.06
C ASP A 109 -6.72 43.53 8.47
N VAL A 110 -7.54 42.52 8.15
CA VAL A 110 -7.15 41.09 8.12
C VAL A 110 -7.90 40.40 6.98
N SER A 111 -7.16 39.62 6.18
CA SER A 111 -7.73 38.75 5.16
C SER A 111 -8.23 37.43 5.80
N ARG A 112 -9.18 36.77 5.14
CA ARG A 112 -9.88 35.56 5.62
C ARG A 112 -8.97 34.36 5.98
N SER A 113 -7.67 34.40 5.63
CA SER A 113 -6.70 33.33 5.88
C SER A 113 -6.08 33.34 7.29
N ASP A 114 -6.05 34.47 7.97
CA ASP A 114 -5.19 34.62 9.16
C ASP A 114 -5.92 34.38 10.50
N ALA A 115 -7.21 34.06 10.44
CA ALA A 115 -7.99 33.67 11.61
C ALA A 115 -7.80 32.17 11.89
N LEU A 116 -6.97 31.84 12.89
CA LEU A 116 -6.91 30.51 13.48
C LEU A 116 -8.35 30.03 13.80
N SER A 117 -8.76 28.97 13.10
CA SER A 117 -10.12 28.45 13.07
C SER A 117 -10.36 27.49 14.24
N LEU A 118 -10.67 28.02 15.42
CA LEU A 118 -11.06 27.21 16.59
C LEU A 118 -12.59 27.04 16.59
N GLY A 119 -13.04 25.98 15.93
CA GLY A 119 -14.43 25.70 15.58
C GLY A 119 -15.49 25.77 16.67
N HIS A 120 -16.74 25.85 16.24
CA HIS A 120 -17.91 25.63 17.10
C HIS A 120 -18.10 24.12 17.23
N PHE A 121 -17.45 23.53 18.23
CA PHE A 121 -17.44 22.08 18.42
C PHE A 121 -18.70 21.59 19.15
N ALA A 122 -19.92 21.91 18.71
CA ALA A 122 -21.14 21.34 19.31
C ALA A 122 -21.95 20.50 18.33
N TYR A 123 -21.94 20.87 17.04
CA TYR A 123 -22.68 20.17 16.00
C TYR A 123 -21.86 20.13 14.71
N PHE A 124 -22.07 19.09 13.89
CA PHE A 124 -21.65 19.07 12.50
C PHE A 124 -22.76 19.58 11.61
N ASP A 125 -22.50 20.68 10.91
CA ASP A 125 -23.43 21.23 9.94
C ASP A 125 -23.17 20.62 8.55
N PHE A 126 -24.23 20.10 7.94
CA PHE A 126 -24.23 19.61 6.56
C PHE A 126 -25.16 20.48 5.72
N ASP A 127 -24.57 21.25 4.80
CA ASP A 127 -25.26 22.18 3.90
C ASP A 127 -25.58 21.52 2.56
N PHE A 128 -26.85 21.51 2.18
CA PHE A 128 -27.34 20.92 0.93
C PHE A 128 -27.92 22.01 0.04
N ASP A 129 -27.38 22.15 -1.16
CA ASP A 129 -27.83 23.13 -2.16
C ASP A 129 -27.97 22.47 -3.53
N ALA A 130 -29.01 22.86 -4.28
CA ALA A 130 -29.32 22.29 -5.59
C ALA A 130 -30.06 23.31 -6.47
N ASP A 131 -30.25 22.98 -7.76
CA ASP A 131 -30.94 23.86 -8.70
C ASP A 131 -32.46 23.91 -8.46
N SER A 132 -33.01 22.93 -7.75
CA SER A 132 -34.43 22.88 -7.35
C SER A 132 -34.67 22.13 -6.03
N ILE A 133 -35.85 22.35 -5.42
CA ILE A 133 -36.24 21.63 -4.20
C ILE A 133 -36.46 20.14 -4.46
N ASP A 134 -36.99 19.78 -5.63
CA ASP A 134 -37.22 18.39 -6.03
C ASP A 134 -35.91 17.60 -6.16
N GLU A 135 -34.80 18.29 -6.45
CA GLU A 135 -33.47 17.70 -6.53
C GLU A 135 -32.84 17.51 -5.14
N VAL A 136 -32.96 18.49 -4.25
CA VAL A 136 -32.31 18.43 -2.93
C VAL A 136 -33.03 17.53 -1.93
N LEU A 137 -34.36 17.47 -1.97
CA LEU A 137 -35.18 16.71 -1.01
C LEU A 137 -34.81 15.21 -0.92
N PRO A 138 -34.70 14.47 -2.03
CA PRO A 138 -34.30 13.06 -1.99
C PRO A 138 -32.91 12.85 -1.36
N LYS A 139 -32.00 13.80 -1.54
CA LYS A 139 -30.60 13.70 -1.10
C LYS A 139 -30.43 13.99 0.38
N VAL A 140 -31.17 14.96 0.91
CA VAL A 140 -31.23 15.23 2.35
C VAL A 140 -31.83 14.02 3.07
N ARG A 141 -32.89 13.42 2.52
CA ARG A 141 -33.48 12.18 3.05
C ARG A 141 -32.50 11.01 2.99
N GLN A 142 -31.79 10.86 1.88
CA GLN A 142 -30.76 9.82 1.73
C GLN A 142 -29.64 10.00 2.76
N PHE A 143 -29.19 11.23 2.99
CA PHE A 143 -28.17 11.55 3.98
C PHE A 143 -28.62 11.19 5.40
N ILE A 144 -29.82 11.63 5.81
CA ILE A 144 -30.37 11.28 7.13
C ILE A 144 -30.58 9.76 7.24
N GLY A 145 -31.01 9.10 6.16
CA GLY A 145 -31.09 7.65 6.07
C GLY A 145 -29.77 6.95 6.42
N LYS A 146 -28.64 7.43 5.85
CA LYS A 146 -27.31 6.90 6.20
C LYS A 146 -26.97 7.08 7.68
N LEU A 147 -27.36 8.19 8.30
CA LEU A 147 -27.15 8.42 9.73
C LEU A 147 -28.00 7.49 10.58
N THR A 148 -29.28 7.31 10.23
CA THR A 148 -30.18 6.40 10.95
C THR A 148 -29.80 4.95 10.78
N ASP A 149 -29.30 4.54 9.60
CA ASP A 149 -28.78 3.20 9.35
C ASP A 149 -27.52 2.91 10.21
N ALA A 150 -26.74 3.94 10.51
CA ALA A 150 -25.63 3.86 11.46
C ALA A 150 -26.08 3.82 12.94
N GLY A 151 -27.37 4.01 13.21
CA GLY A 151 -27.98 3.97 14.54
C GLY A 151 -28.26 5.33 15.17
N ALA A 152 -28.21 6.43 14.41
CA ALA A 152 -28.57 7.76 14.91
C ALA A 152 -30.08 7.94 15.05
N ASP A 153 -30.50 8.66 16.08
CA ASP A 153 -31.89 9.09 16.25
C ASP A 153 -32.16 10.34 15.41
N ALA A 154 -32.98 10.23 14.36
CA ALA A 154 -33.32 11.33 13.48
C ALA A 154 -34.05 12.49 14.21
N THR A 155 -34.72 12.21 15.33
CA THR A 155 -35.44 13.23 16.13
C THR A 155 -34.52 14.09 17.00
N ALA A 156 -33.26 13.68 17.15
CA ALA A 156 -32.20 14.46 17.79
C ALA A 156 -31.46 15.37 16.79
N LEU A 157 -31.76 15.31 15.49
CA LEU A 157 -31.14 16.14 14.45
C LEU A 157 -31.77 17.53 14.37
N HIS A 158 -30.95 18.53 14.04
CA HIS A 158 -31.42 19.89 13.81
C HIS A 158 -31.56 20.13 12.30
N ILE A 159 -32.78 20.09 11.79
CA ILE A 159 -33.05 20.23 10.35
C ILE A 159 -33.64 21.61 10.09
N TYR A 160 -33.08 22.34 9.12
CA TYR A 160 -33.58 23.65 8.70
C TYR A 160 -33.79 23.70 7.19
N ALA A 161 -34.97 24.18 6.78
CA ALA A 161 -35.19 24.65 5.42
C ALA A 161 -34.53 26.02 5.28
N SER A 162 -33.66 26.21 4.28
CA SER A 162 -32.82 27.41 4.14
C SER A 162 -33.57 28.69 3.78
N GLY A 163 -34.83 28.58 3.33
CA GLY A 163 -35.58 29.67 2.69
C GLY A 163 -35.14 29.97 1.25
N GLY A 164 -34.17 29.22 0.73
CA GLY A 164 -33.75 29.20 -0.67
C GLY A 164 -34.09 27.86 -1.32
N LYS A 165 -33.13 27.22 -1.99
CA LYS A 165 -33.27 25.92 -2.66
C LYS A 165 -32.51 24.78 -1.95
N GLY A 166 -32.44 24.83 -0.61
CA GLY A 166 -31.53 23.98 0.14
C GLY A 166 -31.93 23.73 1.58
N PHE A 167 -31.17 22.86 2.25
CA PHE A 167 -31.37 22.45 3.64
C PHE A 167 -30.07 22.50 4.41
N HIS A 168 -30.17 22.69 5.72
CA HIS A 168 -29.07 22.41 6.63
C HIS A 168 -29.48 21.32 7.60
N VAL A 169 -28.59 20.36 7.83
CA VAL A 169 -28.76 19.31 8.84
C VAL A 169 -27.61 19.41 9.82
N MET A 170 -27.89 19.81 11.06
CA MET A 170 -26.90 19.81 12.12
C MET A 170 -27.01 18.53 12.96
N VAL A 171 -25.89 17.81 13.06
CA VAL A 171 -25.78 16.54 13.78
C VAL A 171 -25.00 16.79 15.08
N PRO A 172 -25.58 16.49 16.26
CA PRO A 172 -24.90 16.69 17.54
C PRO A 172 -23.61 15.87 17.67
N LEU A 173 -22.55 16.45 18.23
CA LEU A 173 -21.26 15.78 18.40
C LEU A 173 -21.32 14.61 19.38
N GLU A 174 -22.28 14.64 20.31
CA GLU A 174 -22.61 13.55 21.23
C GLU A 174 -22.90 12.25 20.48
N MET A 175 -23.34 12.30 19.22
CA MET A 175 -23.53 11.11 18.40
C MET A 175 -22.21 10.48 17.95
N PHE A 176 -21.13 11.27 17.83
CA PHE A 176 -19.81 10.83 17.37
C PHE A 176 -18.81 10.60 18.51
N LEU A 177 -19.05 11.19 19.67
CA LEU A 177 -18.10 11.21 20.79
C LEU A 177 -18.77 10.74 22.09
N PRO A 178 -18.17 9.81 22.85
CA PRO A 178 -18.79 9.27 24.07
C PRO A 178 -19.14 10.30 25.14
N ASN A 179 -18.33 11.36 25.29
CA ASN A 179 -18.60 12.49 26.19
C ASN A 179 -18.86 13.78 25.40
N GLY A 180 -19.36 13.66 24.17
CA GLY A 180 -19.60 14.78 23.26
C GLY A 180 -18.38 15.66 23.08
N VAL A 181 -18.62 16.96 23.13
CA VAL A 181 -17.63 18.03 22.93
C VAL A 181 -16.44 17.95 23.91
N TRP A 182 -16.62 17.36 25.08
CA TRP A 182 -15.61 17.25 26.13
C TRP A 182 -14.55 16.17 25.87
N SER A 183 -14.78 15.31 24.87
CA SER A 183 -13.83 14.29 24.41
C SER A 183 -12.74 14.85 23.49
N LEU A 184 -12.82 16.12 23.08
CA LEU A 184 -11.87 16.72 22.14
C LEU A 184 -10.52 17.00 22.79
N GLY A 185 -9.44 16.73 22.06
CA GLY A 185 -8.08 17.15 22.38
C GLY A 185 -7.62 18.38 21.58
N LEU A 186 -6.43 18.89 21.91
CA LEU A 186 -5.84 20.05 21.22
C LEU A 186 -5.62 19.79 19.72
N ASP A 187 -5.17 18.59 19.37
CA ASP A 187 -4.96 18.18 17.96
C ASP A 187 -6.29 18.03 17.20
N ASP A 188 -7.34 17.54 17.88
CA ASP A 188 -8.68 17.42 17.30
C ASP A 188 -9.25 18.79 16.97
N VAL A 189 -9.04 19.74 17.87
CA VAL A 189 -9.42 21.14 17.74
C VAL A 189 -8.66 21.82 16.59
N ALA A 190 -7.36 21.55 16.44
CA ALA A 190 -6.54 22.07 15.35
C ALA A 190 -6.93 21.51 13.97
N GLY A 191 -7.24 20.20 13.90
CA GLY A 191 -7.63 19.49 12.68
C GLY A 191 -9.14 19.47 12.39
N PHE A 192 -9.97 20.08 13.23
CA PHE A 192 -11.41 19.80 13.30
C PHE A 192 -12.16 19.95 11.98
N HIS A 193 -11.89 21.02 11.23
CA HIS A 193 -12.55 21.27 9.95
C HIS A 193 -12.21 20.19 8.91
N GLN A 194 -10.97 19.69 8.90
CA GLN A 194 -10.57 18.57 8.03
C GLN A 194 -11.22 17.26 8.48
N ILE A 195 -11.36 17.04 9.79
CA ILE A 195 -12.03 15.85 10.33
C ILE A 195 -13.49 15.83 9.87
N ILE A 196 -14.19 16.97 9.97
CA ILE A 196 -15.56 17.10 9.48
C ILE A 196 -15.61 16.87 7.97
N LYS A 197 -14.69 17.44 7.20
CA LYS A 197 -14.62 17.25 5.75
C LYS A 197 -14.51 15.78 5.37
N GLU A 198 -13.67 15.02 6.07
CA GLU A 198 -13.50 13.57 5.86
C GLU A 198 -14.75 12.76 6.23
N ILE A 199 -15.44 13.14 7.30
CA ILE A 199 -16.74 12.54 7.67
C ILE A 199 -17.80 12.86 6.62
N ALA A 200 -17.86 14.11 6.16
CA ALA A 200 -18.76 14.56 5.09
C ALA A 200 -18.49 13.83 3.78
N PHE A 201 -17.23 13.59 3.43
CA PHE A 201 -16.85 12.78 2.28
C PHE A 201 -17.38 11.33 2.41
N THR A 202 -17.30 10.77 3.61
CA THR A 202 -17.82 9.41 3.87
C THR A 202 -19.35 9.34 3.76
N LEU A 203 -20.04 10.38 4.21
CA LEU A 203 -21.50 10.48 4.17
C LEU A 203 -22.03 11.06 2.84
N ASN A 204 -21.14 11.41 1.91
CA ASN A 204 -21.41 12.30 0.78
C ASN A 204 -22.63 11.92 -0.08
N VAL A 205 -23.35 12.94 -0.51
CA VAL A 205 -24.37 12.91 -1.57
C VAL A 205 -24.08 14.08 -2.51
N ASP A 206 -24.51 13.99 -3.76
CA ASP A 206 -24.19 14.93 -4.84
C ASP A 206 -24.61 16.40 -4.59
N THR A 207 -25.59 16.65 -3.72
CA THR A 207 -26.03 18.01 -3.36
C THR A 207 -25.38 18.58 -2.10
N LEU A 208 -24.47 17.84 -1.46
CA LEU A 208 -23.76 18.29 -0.26
C LEU A 208 -22.65 19.31 -0.64
N ASP A 209 -22.72 20.54 -0.13
CA ASP A 209 -21.71 21.56 -0.42
C ASP A 209 -20.44 21.34 0.41
N MET A 210 -19.51 20.57 -0.15
CA MET A 210 -18.21 20.29 0.46
C MET A 210 -17.32 21.54 0.65
N ARG A 211 -17.63 22.67 0.00
CA ARG A 211 -16.89 23.95 0.14
C ARG A 211 -17.19 24.65 1.46
N VAL A 212 -18.12 24.14 2.26
CA VAL A 212 -18.41 24.68 3.59
C VAL A 212 -17.31 24.33 4.60
N TYR A 213 -16.59 23.22 4.39
CA TYR A 213 -15.55 22.74 5.31
C TYR A 213 -14.13 23.24 5.02
N THR A 214 -13.97 24.18 4.08
CA THR A 214 -12.65 24.68 3.64
C THR A 214 -12.21 25.98 4.31
N SER A 215 -13.12 26.69 5.00
CA SER A 215 -12.80 27.90 5.79
C SER A 215 -13.94 28.22 6.76
N ALA A 216 -13.69 29.08 7.75
CA ALA A 216 -14.75 29.61 8.59
C ALA A 216 -15.84 30.29 7.75
N ARG A 217 -17.08 29.76 7.84
CA ARG A 217 -18.28 30.31 7.19
C ARG A 217 -19.24 30.88 8.22
N MET A 218 -20.17 31.68 7.71
CA MET A 218 -21.26 32.25 8.50
C MET A 218 -22.53 31.44 8.35
N TRP A 219 -23.11 31.08 9.49
CA TRP A 219 -24.40 30.46 9.67
C TRP A 219 -25.52 31.50 9.67
N ARG A 220 -26.51 31.30 8.81
CA ARG A 220 -27.73 32.12 8.83
C ARG A 220 -28.58 31.78 10.05
N GLN A 221 -29.04 32.81 10.76
CA GLN A 221 -29.96 32.67 11.88
C GLN A 221 -31.35 32.23 11.42
N ALA A 222 -31.96 31.30 12.17
CA ALA A 222 -33.32 30.85 11.91
C ALA A 222 -34.32 31.99 12.16
N ASN A 223 -35.45 31.95 11.47
CA ASN A 223 -36.55 32.91 11.56
C ASN A 223 -36.20 34.37 11.24
N VAL A 224 -35.04 34.63 10.63
CA VAL A 224 -34.68 35.95 10.09
C VAL A 224 -35.06 36.04 8.61
N LYS A 225 -35.88 37.05 8.26
CA LYS A 225 -36.43 37.25 6.91
C LYS A 225 -35.34 37.60 5.87
N ARG A 226 -35.41 36.98 4.69
CA ARG A 226 -34.59 37.28 3.49
C ARG A 226 -35.04 38.58 2.81
N VAL A 227 -34.13 39.16 2.02
CA VAL A 227 -34.47 40.19 1.01
C VAL A 227 -35.54 39.68 0.04
N ARG A 228 -35.54 38.37 -0.26
CA ARG A 228 -36.54 37.68 -1.09
C ARG A 228 -37.83 37.28 -0.37
N ASN A 229 -38.11 37.86 0.81
CA ASN A 229 -39.32 37.64 1.62
C ASN A 229 -39.57 36.22 2.16
N THR A 230 -38.55 35.35 2.23
CA THR A 230 -38.63 34.01 2.84
C THR A 230 -37.82 33.90 4.13
N TYR A 231 -38.03 32.85 4.92
CA TYR A 231 -37.37 32.59 6.22
C TYR A 231 -36.59 31.27 6.17
N LYS A 232 -35.47 31.21 6.91
CA LYS A 232 -34.85 29.93 7.28
C LYS A 232 -35.61 29.39 8.47
N VAL A 233 -36.25 28.22 8.36
CA VAL A 233 -37.16 27.72 9.40
C VAL A 233 -36.79 26.31 9.85
N PRO A 234 -37.01 25.96 11.13
CA PRO A 234 -36.83 24.60 11.60
C PRO A 234 -37.87 23.65 10.97
N VAL A 235 -37.45 22.42 10.70
CA VAL A 235 -38.24 21.35 10.08
C VAL A 235 -38.19 20.12 10.95
N ALA A 236 -39.34 19.54 11.31
CA ALA A 236 -39.37 18.27 12.02
C ALA A 236 -38.99 17.14 11.07
N PHE A 237 -38.33 16.10 11.56
CA PHE A 237 -37.99 14.94 10.72
C PHE A 237 -39.25 14.31 10.06
N ALA A 238 -40.36 14.21 10.81
CA ALA A 238 -41.63 13.71 10.28
C ALA A 238 -42.17 14.57 9.11
N ASP A 239 -42.04 15.89 9.20
CA ASP A 239 -42.43 16.80 8.11
C ASP A 239 -41.51 16.61 6.89
N LEU A 240 -40.20 16.44 7.10
CA LEU A 240 -39.23 16.24 6.01
C LEU A 240 -39.51 14.96 5.21
N VAL A 241 -39.94 13.88 5.85
CA VAL A 241 -40.21 12.59 5.21
C VAL A 241 -41.32 12.70 4.15
N SER A 242 -42.36 13.50 4.42
CA SER A 242 -43.51 13.70 3.53
C SER A 242 -43.47 15.00 2.72
N MET A 243 -42.44 15.84 2.92
CA MET A 243 -42.31 17.15 2.26
C MET A 243 -42.23 17.08 0.73
N ASP A 244 -42.89 18.02 0.05
CA ASP A 244 -42.70 18.31 -1.37
C ASP A 244 -42.31 19.80 -1.55
N ALA A 245 -42.12 20.23 -2.81
CA ALA A 245 -41.72 21.60 -3.12
C ALA A 245 -42.76 22.64 -2.66
N ASP A 246 -44.05 22.32 -2.73
CA ASP A 246 -45.14 23.21 -2.31
C ASP A 246 -45.15 23.37 -0.79
N ARG A 247 -45.04 22.26 -0.05
CA ARG A 247 -44.94 22.27 1.41
C ARG A 247 -43.70 23.02 1.87
N TYR A 248 -42.56 22.83 1.20
CA TYR A 248 -41.35 23.61 1.49
C TYR A 248 -41.60 25.12 1.32
N ALA A 249 -42.21 25.53 0.20
CA ALA A 249 -42.50 26.94 -0.10
C ALA A 249 -43.45 27.56 0.93
N GLU A 250 -44.48 26.82 1.35
CA GLU A 250 -45.39 27.22 2.42
C GLU A 250 -44.63 27.42 3.75
N MET A 251 -43.79 26.45 4.14
CA MET A 251 -43.08 26.48 5.41
C MET A 251 -42.11 27.66 5.53
N VAL A 252 -41.41 28.02 4.45
CA VAL A 252 -40.44 29.13 4.46
C VAL A 252 -41.09 30.52 4.29
N SER A 253 -42.41 30.61 4.12
CA SER A 253 -43.12 31.87 3.89
C SER A 253 -43.30 32.73 5.16
N ALA A 254 -43.19 32.11 6.34
CA ALA A 254 -43.33 32.76 7.64
C ALA A 254 -42.31 32.20 8.65
N SER A 255 -42.02 32.93 9.73
CA SER A 255 -41.26 32.41 10.86
C SER A 255 -42.01 31.29 11.58
N ARG A 256 -41.28 30.34 12.19
CA ARG A 256 -41.85 29.20 12.92
C ARG A 256 -41.24 29.07 14.31
N GLU A 257 -41.98 28.52 15.26
CA GLU A 257 -41.44 28.17 16.56
C GLU A 257 -40.30 27.13 16.43
N ASP A 258 -39.35 27.16 17.36
CA ASP A 258 -38.31 26.14 17.40
C ASP A 258 -38.89 24.79 17.79
N ILE A 259 -38.25 23.72 17.32
CA ILE A 259 -38.73 22.35 17.49
C ILE A 259 -37.98 21.71 18.64
N ALA A 260 -38.71 21.19 19.62
CA ALA A 260 -38.13 20.39 20.69
C ALA A 260 -37.51 19.10 20.12
N ARG A 261 -36.28 18.77 20.56
CA ARG A 261 -35.50 17.63 20.05
C ARG A 261 -35.22 16.63 21.16
N CYS A 262 -35.12 15.36 20.79
CA CYS A 262 -34.66 14.32 21.71
C CYS A 262 -33.18 14.54 22.07
N PRO A 263 -32.75 14.21 23.30
CA PRO A 263 -31.33 14.23 23.64
C PRO A 263 -30.52 13.29 22.74
N ALA A 264 -29.43 13.80 22.17
CA ALA A 264 -28.53 13.00 21.35
C ALA A 264 -27.78 11.96 22.22
N LYS A 265 -27.57 10.77 21.67
CA LYS A 265 -26.82 9.69 22.31
C LYS A 265 -25.67 9.24 21.42
N PHE A 266 -24.60 8.78 22.05
CA PHE A 266 -23.44 8.23 21.35
C PHE A 266 -23.81 7.03 20.47
N VAL A 267 -23.37 7.10 19.21
CA VAL A 267 -23.60 6.07 18.19
C VAL A 267 -22.25 5.43 17.84
N PRO A 268 -21.99 4.16 18.19
CA PRO A 268 -20.69 3.54 17.99
C PRO A 268 -20.18 3.55 16.54
N ALA A 269 -21.08 3.40 15.55
CA ALA A 269 -20.71 3.43 14.14
C ALA A 269 -20.22 4.81 13.69
N LEU A 270 -20.89 5.88 14.14
CA LEU A 270 -20.46 7.26 13.90
C LEU A 270 -19.17 7.58 14.66
N GLY A 271 -19.00 7.04 15.87
CA GLY A 271 -17.74 7.13 16.61
C GLY A 271 -16.56 6.49 15.89
N LEU A 272 -16.77 5.36 15.20
CA LEU A 272 -15.73 4.75 14.35
C LEU A 272 -15.38 5.62 13.14
N MET A 273 -16.38 6.26 12.52
CA MET A 273 -16.16 7.22 11.43
C MET A 273 -15.31 8.41 11.90
N TRP A 274 -15.60 8.94 13.09
CA TRP A 274 -14.80 9.99 13.72
C TRP A 274 -13.34 9.56 13.93
N VAL A 275 -13.10 8.38 14.51
CA VAL A 275 -11.74 7.88 14.76
C VAL A 275 -10.96 7.74 13.46
N ASN A 276 -11.57 7.16 12.41
CA ASN A 276 -10.91 6.98 11.12
C ASN A 276 -10.57 8.32 10.46
N ALA A 277 -11.50 9.28 10.49
CA ALA A 277 -11.28 10.63 9.96
C ALA A 277 -10.17 11.36 10.74
N ARG A 278 -10.21 11.29 12.07
CA ARG A 278 -9.19 11.87 12.96
C ARG A 278 -7.81 11.30 12.68
N ASP A 279 -7.68 9.98 12.60
CA ASP A 279 -6.38 9.34 12.37
C ASP A 279 -5.81 9.74 11.00
N LYS A 280 -6.66 9.77 9.95
CA LYS A 280 -6.27 10.25 8.63
C LYS A 280 -5.79 11.70 8.64
N VAL A 281 -6.52 12.60 9.30
CA VAL A 281 -6.14 14.02 9.40
C VAL A 281 -4.86 14.21 10.22
N ARG A 282 -4.69 13.47 11.32
CA ARG A 282 -3.46 13.51 12.12
C ARG A 282 -2.25 13.11 11.29
N ASP A 283 -2.38 12.06 10.48
CA ASP A 283 -1.29 11.61 9.63
C ASP A 283 -0.99 12.61 8.51
N LEU A 284 -2.02 13.24 7.92
CA LEU A 284 -1.85 14.36 6.98
C LEU A 284 -1.10 15.54 7.61
N LEU A 285 -1.49 15.97 8.81
CA LEU A 285 -0.83 17.07 9.52
C LEU A 285 0.63 16.73 9.89
N LYS A 286 0.92 15.48 10.25
CA LYS A 286 2.29 14.99 10.48
C LYS A 286 3.13 15.01 9.20
N VAL A 287 2.59 14.53 8.08
CA VAL A 287 3.28 14.55 6.77
C VAL A 287 3.57 15.99 6.36
N ARG A 288 2.63 16.92 6.56
CA ARG A 288 2.83 18.35 6.29
C ARG A 288 3.93 18.95 7.16
N ALA A 289 3.94 18.66 8.46
CA ALA A 289 5.01 19.12 9.35
C ALA A 289 6.39 18.56 8.96
N GLN A 290 6.45 17.31 8.52
CA GLN A 290 7.67 16.67 8.02
C GLN A 290 8.16 17.27 6.69
N ARG A 291 7.24 17.54 5.74
CA ARG A 291 7.57 18.22 4.48
C ARG A 291 8.02 19.66 4.69
N ALA A 292 7.39 20.40 5.61
CA ALA A 292 7.82 21.74 5.98
C ALA A 292 9.24 21.75 6.58
N ALA A 293 9.66 20.65 7.20
CA ALA A 293 11.00 20.47 7.77
C ALA A 293 12.03 19.85 6.78
N ALA A 294 11.60 19.37 5.62
CA ALA A 294 12.47 18.77 4.63
C ALA A 294 13.19 19.85 3.79
N PRO A 295 14.46 19.64 3.41
CA PRO A 295 15.15 20.54 2.49
C PRO A 295 14.44 20.54 1.13
N ARG A 296 13.81 21.66 0.78
CA ARG A 296 13.11 21.85 -0.50
C ARG A 296 14.09 21.86 -1.66
N ARG A 297 13.68 21.36 -2.82
CA ARG A 297 14.44 21.47 -4.07
C ARG A 297 14.59 22.95 -4.44
N GLU A 298 15.82 23.43 -4.55
CA GLU A 298 16.08 24.74 -5.17
C GLU A 298 15.87 24.63 -6.68
N VAL A 299 14.94 25.41 -7.22
CA VAL A 299 14.72 25.56 -8.67
C VAL A 299 15.66 26.66 -9.17
N ALA A 300 16.42 26.38 -10.23
CA ALA A 300 17.36 27.35 -10.77
C ALA A 300 16.62 28.60 -11.28
N ALA A 301 17.21 29.80 -11.10
CA ALA A 301 16.57 31.06 -11.48
C ALA A 301 16.10 31.09 -12.94
N GLU A 302 16.91 30.56 -13.87
CA GLU A 302 16.56 30.50 -15.30
C GLU A 302 15.38 29.55 -15.59
N GLU A 303 15.23 28.48 -14.79
CA GLU A 303 14.09 27.54 -14.88
C GLU A 303 12.81 28.19 -14.34
N ILE A 304 12.92 29.01 -13.29
CA ILE A 304 11.82 29.85 -12.76
C ILE A 304 11.38 30.86 -13.81
N ASP A 305 12.32 31.57 -14.44
CA ASP A 305 12.04 32.58 -15.45
C ASP A 305 11.32 31.99 -16.66
N ARG A 306 11.82 30.86 -17.18
CA ARG A 306 11.19 30.13 -18.28
C ARG A 306 9.78 29.64 -17.93
N TYR A 307 9.60 29.07 -16.74
CA TYR A 307 8.31 28.56 -16.30
C TYR A 307 7.29 29.69 -16.08
N SER A 308 7.75 30.80 -15.47
CA SER A 308 6.96 32.00 -15.27
C SER A 308 6.49 32.56 -16.61
N ASP A 309 7.39 32.80 -17.57
CA ASP A 309 7.04 33.34 -18.90
C ASP A 309 5.99 32.46 -19.62
N ALA A 310 6.13 31.13 -19.52
CA ALA A 310 5.14 30.18 -20.05
C ALA A 310 3.78 30.26 -19.33
N LEU A 311 3.78 30.30 -18.00
CA LEU A 311 2.56 30.39 -17.20
C LEU A 311 1.80 31.68 -17.50
N TRP A 312 2.51 32.81 -17.59
CA TRP A 312 1.94 34.13 -17.89
C TRP A 312 1.39 34.26 -19.31
N ALA A 313 1.77 33.39 -20.25
CA ALA A 313 1.19 33.34 -21.58
C ALA A 313 -0.19 32.64 -21.63
N ILE A 314 -0.59 31.96 -20.55
CA ILE A 314 -1.87 31.25 -20.46
C ILE A 314 -2.91 32.17 -19.80
N ASP A 315 -4.06 32.35 -20.44
CA ASP A 315 -5.22 33.00 -19.81
C ASP A 315 -5.88 32.04 -18.79
N PRO A 316 -5.99 32.41 -17.50
CA PRO A 316 -6.62 31.58 -16.47
C PRO A 316 -8.07 31.18 -16.76
N ASP A 317 -8.81 31.92 -17.60
CA ASP A 317 -10.21 31.65 -17.92
C ASP A 317 -10.41 30.82 -19.20
N ALA A 318 -9.40 30.73 -20.09
CA ALA A 318 -9.57 30.19 -21.45
C ALA A 318 -9.89 28.68 -21.51
N GLY A 319 -9.45 27.89 -20.52
CA GLY A 319 -9.62 26.44 -20.46
C GLY A 319 -10.58 25.92 -19.37
N GLY A 320 -11.25 26.82 -18.64
CA GLY A 320 -12.09 26.46 -17.50
C GLY A 320 -11.31 25.84 -16.33
N TYR A 321 -12.03 25.22 -15.39
CA TYR A 321 -11.45 24.73 -14.13
C TYR A 321 -10.34 23.67 -14.32
N GLY A 322 -10.42 22.86 -15.39
CA GLY A 322 -9.46 21.77 -15.63
C GLY A 322 -8.05 22.26 -15.99
N ASP A 323 -7.96 23.25 -16.88
CA ASP A 323 -6.67 23.83 -17.26
C ASP A 323 -6.12 24.71 -16.14
N TRP A 324 -6.99 25.46 -15.46
CA TRP A 324 -6.62 26.21 -14.26
C TRP A 324 -6.03 25.29 -13.17
N PHE A 325 -6.72 24.19 -12.84
CA PHE A 325 -6.23 23.20 -11.88
C PHE A 325 -4.90 22.60 -12.32
N SER A 326 -4.73 22.33 -13.62
CA SER A 326 -3.50 21.75 -14.16
C SER A 326 -2.30 22.70 -14.00
N CYS A 327 -2.49 24.00 -14.21
CA CYS A 327 -1.46 25.01 -13.94
C CYS A 327 -1.09 25.07 -12.45
N VAL A 328 -2.10 25.04 -11.56
CA VAL A 328 -1.88 25.01 -10.10
C VAL A 328 -1.14 23.75 -9.66
N ALA A 329 -1.54 22.58 -10.16
CA ALA A 329 -0.90 21.30 -9.85
C ALA A 329 0.54 21.22 -10.38
N ALA A 330 0.78 21.65 -11.61
CA ALA A 330 2.12 21.68 -12.19
C ALA A 330 3.06 22.65 -11.46
N THR A 331 2.54 23.79 -10.99
CA THR A 331 3.35 24.78 -10.25
C THR A 331 3.68 24.23 -8.86
N ASN A 332 2.73 23.56 -8.21
CA ASN A 332 2.95 22.90 -6.93
C ASN A 332 4.03 21.81 -7.02
N ASP A 333 3.99 20.99 -8.08
CA ASP A 333 4.98 19.94 -8.36
C ASP A 333 6.39 20.51 -8.62
N LEU A 334 6.52 21.53 -9.47
CA LEU A 334 7.83 22.11 -9.81
C LEU A 334 8.51 22.78 -8.60
N PHE A 335 7.74 23.48 -7.79
CA PHE A 335 8.23 24.26 -6.65
C PHE A 335 8.13 23.52 -5.31
N ASP A 336 7.81 22.23 -5.33
CA ASP A 336 7.68 21.37 -4.15
C ASP A 336 6.79 21.99 -3.04
N GLY A 337 5.67 22.57 -3.47
CA GLY A 337 4.71 23.24 -2.59
C GLY A 337 5.24 24.47 -1.85
N SER A 338 6.35 25.06 -2.29
CA SER A 338 6.96 26.24 -1.64
C SER A 338 6.14 27.52 -1.77
N ASP A 339 6.39 28.47 -0.86
CA ASP A 339 5.74 29.78 -0.83
C ASP A 339 6.05 30.60 -2.11
N GLN A 340 7.23 30.39 -2.69
CA GLN A 340 7.62 31.01 -3.97
C GLN A 340 6.75 30.49 -5.12
N GLY A 341 6.49 29.17 -5.17
CA GLY A 341 5.59 28.58 -6.14
C GLY A 341 4.15 29.05 -5.96
N PHE A 342 3.69 29.15 -4.70
CA PHE A 342 2.35 29.66 -4.40
C PHE A 342 2.19 31.11 -4.83
N ALA A 343 3.15 31.98 -4.51
CA ALA A 343 3.13 33.39 -4.90
C ALA A 343 3.12 33.56 -6.43
N LEU A 344 3.84 32.70 -7.16
CA LEU A 344 3.88 32.71 -8.62
C LEU A 344 2.50 32.38 -9.23
N VAL A 345 1.88 31.26 -8.79
CA VAL A 345 0.57 30.86 -9.34
C VAL A 345 -0.57 31.77 -8.85
N ASP A 346 -0.45 32.34 -7.65
CA ASP A 346 -1.37 33.37 -7.14
C ASP A 346 -1.36 34.62 -8.00
N GLY A 347 -0.16 35.13 -8.33
CA GLY A 347 0.01 36.26 -9.23
C GLY A 347 -0.62 36.03 -10.60
N TRP A 348 -0.41 34.84 -11.18
CA TRP A 348 -1.02 34.45 -12.44
C TRP A 348 -2.54 34.33 -12.37
N SER A 349 -3.05 33.60 -11.37
CA SER A 349 -4.48 33.28 -11.19
C SER A 349 -5.35 34.51 -10.97
N LYS A 350 -4.80 35.58 -10.37
CA LYS A 350 -5.47 36.88 -10.18
C LYS A 350 -5.94 37.56 -11.47
N GLN A 351 -5.41 37.16 -12.63
CA GLN A 351 -5.84 37.70 -13.92
C GLN A 351 -7.20 37.16 -14.37
N GLY A 352 -7.66 36.03 -13.80
CA GLY A 352 -8.93 35.41 -14.16
C GLY A 352 -10.15 36.09 -13.51
N SER A 353 -11.24 36.20 -14.26
CA SER A 353 -12.52 36.78 -13.80
C SER A 353 -13.18 35.98 -12.67
N LYS A 354 -12.83 34.70 -12.51
CA LYS A 354 -13.34 33.78 -11.47
C LYS A 354 -12.35 33.56 -10.33
N TYR A 355 -11.30 34.37 -10.23
CA TYR A 355 -10.27 34.24 -9.21
C TYR A 355 -10.87 34.21 -7.79
N SER A 356 -10.43 33.24 -7.01
CA SER A 356 -10.71 33.16 -5.59
C SER A 356 -9.45 32.68 -4.89
N TYR A 357 -8.86 33.55 -4.07
CA TYR A 357 -7.70 33.21 -3.25
C TYR A 357 -7.93 31.94 -2.44
N GLN A 358 -9.15 31.76 -1.92
CA GLN A 358 -9.50 30.58 -1.14
C GLN A 358 -9.64 29.32 -1.97
N ALA A 359 -10.15 29.42 -3.19
CA ALA A 359 -10.21 28.28 -4.09
C ALA A 359 -8.79 27.85 -4.49
N LEU A 360 -7.93 28.83 -4.81
CA LEU A 360 -6.52 28.59 -5.10
C LEU A 360 -5.78 27.97 -3.90
N LEU A 361 -5.90 28.56 -2.71
CA LEU A 361 -5.27 28.05 -1.50
C LEU A 361 -5.77 26.64 -1.16
N SER A 362 -7.08 26.40 -1.24
CA SER A 362 -7.64 25.07 -0.99
C SER A 362 -7.20 24.04 -2.04
N THR A 363 -7.02 24.43 -3.29
CA THR A 363 -6.47 23.55 -4.33
C THR A 363 -5.00 23.29 -4.07
N TRP A 364 -4.20 24.33 -3.81
CA TRP A 364 -2.77 24.25 -3.51
C TRP A 364 -2.48 23.36 -2.29
N GLU A 365 -3.20 23.59 -1.19
CA GLU A 365 -3.11 22.77 0.03
C GLU A 365 -3.73 21.38 -0.14
N GLY A 366 -4.58 21.18 -1.15
CA GLY A 366 -5.22 19.90 -1.46
C GLY A 366 -4.36 18.97 -2.32
N LEU A 367 -3.27 19.49 -2.90
CA LEU A 367 -2.30 18.75 -3.69
C LEU A 367 -1.31 18.01 -2.77
N ASP A 368 -1.84 17.10 -1.93
CA ASP A 368 -1.04 16.22 -1.09
C ASP A 368 -0.65 14.96 -1.90
N GLY A 369 0.66 14.85 -2.19
CA GLY A 369 1.29 13.89 -3.10
C GLY A 369 0.58 12.55 -3.31
N ASN A 370 0.31 12.23 -4.58
CA ASN A 370 -0.38 11.04 -5.05
C ASN A 370 0.36 9.72 -4.67
N PRO A 371 -0.17 8.87 -3.78
CA PRO A 371 0.25 7.48 -3.60
C PRO A 371 -0.69 6.49 -4.31
N ALA A 372 -1.53 6.96 -5.24
CA ALA A 372 -2.53 6.16 -5.95
C ALA A 372 -2.43 6.35 -7.49
N GLY A 373 -1.42 5.72 -8.10
CA GLY A 373 -1.53 5.12 -9.44
C GLY A 373 -1.98 5.98 -10.63
N GLY A 374 -1.83 7.30 -10.59
CA GLY A 374 -2.11 8.22 -11.70
C GLY A 374 -0.89 9.11 -12.01
N SER A 375 -0.60 9.35 -13.29
CA SER A 375 0.53 10.19 -13.71
C SER A 375 0.44 11.59 -13.08
N ALA A 376 1.51 12.07 -12.44
CA ALA A 376 1.58 13.41 -11.88
C ALA A 376 1.49 14.48 -12.99
N ILE A 377 0.76 15.57 -12.72
CA ILE A 377 0.71 16.76 -13.59
C ILE A 377 1.98 17.56 -13.31
N THR A 378 2.84 17.70 -14.31
CA THR A 378 4.17 18.30 -14.16
C THR A 378 4.25 19.63 -14.91
N ALA A 379 5.39 20.34 -14.78
CA ALA A 379 5.67 21.56 -15.53
C ALA A 379 5.46 21.44 -17.06
N ALA A 380 5.59 20.23 -17.62
CA ALA A 380 5.30 19.93 -19.03
C ALA A 380 3.88 20.33 -19.46
N THR A 381 2.90 20.23 -18.56
CA THR A 381 1.50 20.58 -18.85
C THR A 381 1.33 22.10 -19.05
N VAL A 382 2.03 22.92 -18.24
CA VAL A 382 2.02 24.38 -18.41
C VAL A 382 2.68 24.77 -19.72
N TYR A 383 3.83 24.19 -20.07
CA TYR A 383 4.45 24.45 -21.36
C TYR A 383 3.52 24.09 -22.54
N GLN A 384 2.81 22.96 -22.48
CA GLN A 384 1.84 22.58 -23.52
C GLN A 384 0.67 23.56 -23.65
N LEU A 385 0.12 24.04 -22.53
CA LEU A 385 -0.95 25.02 -22.53
C LEU A 385 -0.45 26.38 -23.05
N ALA A 386 0.75 26.79 -22.66
CA ALA A 386 1.39 28.01 -23.15
C ALA A 386 1.60 27.97 -24.67
N TYR A 387 2.10 26.86 -25.22
CA TYR A 387 2.25 26.68 -26.67
C TYR A 387 0.90 26.79 -27.41
N LYS A 388 -0.19 26.27 -26.84
CA LYS A 388 -1.53 26.43 -27.43
C LYS A 388 -2.00 27.89 -27.41
N ALA A 389 -1.57 28.66 -26.42
CA ALA A 389 -1.85 30.09 -26.33
C ALA A 389 -0.93 30.96 -27.22
N GLY A 390 -0.02 30.34 -27.98
CA GLY A 390 0.91 31.05 -28.89
C GLY A 390 2.21 31.50 -28.22
N TRP A 391 2.58 30.93 -27.08
CA TRP A 391 3.86 31.19 -26.42
C TRP A 391 5.05 30.65 -27.23
N GLU A 392 6.11 31.46 -27.35
CA GLU A 392 7.38 31.07 -27.96
C GLU A 392 8.45 30.90 -26.86
N ASP A 393 8.95 29.68 -26.69
CA ASP A 393 9.96 29.35 -25.68
C ASP A 393 11.34 29.93 -26.06
N LYS A 394 11.76 31.00 -25.41
CA LYS A 394 13.08 31.64 -25.59
C LYS A 394 14.22 30.87 -24.90
N TRP A 395 13.87 29.87 -24.08
CA TRP A 395 14.80 29.08 -23.27
C TRP A 395 14.83 27.62 -23.72
N GLN A 396 14.76 27.36 -25.03
CA GLN A 396 14.75 26.01 -25.60
C GLN A 396 15.90 25.12 -25.09
N HIS A 397 17.04 25.71 -24.75
CA HIS A 397 18.20 25.03 -24.19
C HIS A 397 17.97 24.42 -22.79
N LEU A 398 16.98 24.89 -22.03
CA LEU A 398 16.57 24.34 -20.72
C LEU A 398 15.50 23.26 -20.82
N ASN A 399 15.01 22.94 -22.03
CA ASN A 399 13.99 21.92 -22.21
C ASN A 399 14.61 20.53 -22.05
N PRO A 400 14.23 19.72 -21.04
CA PRO A 400 14.77 18.37 -20.86
C PRO A 400 14.37 17.42 -22.01
N ASN A 401 13.35 17.79 -22.82
CA ASN A 401 12.99 17.12 -24.06
C ASN A 401 13.65 17.74 -25.31
N HIS A 402 14.37 18.87 -25.16
CA HIS A 402 15.26 19.35 -26.20
C HIS A 402 16.54 18.54 -26.12
N ASN A 403 16.51 17.44 -26.86
CA ASN A 403 17.70 16.74 -27.25
C ASN A 403 18.47 17.65 -28.22
N PRO A 404 19.70 18.10 -27.91
CA PRO A 404 20.56 18.83 -28.87
C PRO A 404 20.91 17.98 -30.10
N ALA A 405 20.48 16.70 -30.12
CA ALA A 405 20.60 15.76 -31.22
C ALA A 405 19.26 15.20 -31.73
N VAL A 406 18.11 15.85 -31.48
CA VAL A 406 17.00 15.71 -32.45
C VAL A 406 17.33 16.70 -33.57
N LYS A 407 18.01 16.20 -34.59
CA LYS A 407 17.81 16.79 -35.91
C LYS A 407 16.31 16.81 -36.13
N GLU A 408 15.72 17.99 -36.28
CA GLU A 408 14.50 18.14 -37.07
C GLU A 408 14.85 17.64 -38.48
N ASP A 409 14.83 16.33 -38.67
CA ASP A 409 15.00 15.76 -39.98
C ASP A 409 13.70 16.04 -40.71
N ALA A 410 13.81 16.93 -41.71
CA ALA A 410 12.83 17.29 -42.72
C ALA A 410 12.37 16.09 -43.60
N THR A 411 12.37 14.87 -43.04
CA THR A 411 12.02 13.65 -43.75
C THR A 411 10.50 13.47 -43.73
N PRO A 412 9.84 13.40 -44.89
CA PRO A 412 8.39 13.22 -44.97
C PRO A 412 7.95 11.95 -44.25
N VAL A 413 6.95 12.05 -43.37
CA VAL A 413 6.25 10.86 -42.85
C VAL A 413 5.25 10.40 -43.90
N HIS A 414 5.49 9.25 -44.53
CA HIS A 414 4.58 8.69 -45.52
C HIS A 414 3.31 8.15 -44.85
N ASN A 415 2.15 8.32 -45.52
CA ASN A 415 0.85 7.81 -45.06
C ASN A 415 0.73 6.29 -45.28
N THR A 416 1.66 5.53 -44.70
CA THR A 416 1.77 4.06 -44.81
C THR A 416 2.21 3.47 -43.48
N GLU A 417 1.96 2.17 -43.27
CA GLU A 417 2.39 1.48 -42.05
C GLU A 417 3.91 1.51 -41.88
N VAL A 418 4.66 1.50 -43.00
CA VAL A 418 6.12 1.67 -43.02
C VAL A 418 6.51 3.07 -42.55
N GLY A 419 5.90 4.12 -43.11
CA GLY A 419 6.18 5.50 -42.69
C GLY A 419 5.88 5.74 -41.21
N MET A 420 4.81 5.13 -40.70
CA MET A 420 4.49 5.18 -39.28
C MET A 420 5.50 4.41 -38.42
N ALA A 421 5.91 3.22 -38.85
CA ALA A 421 6.93 2.43 -38.15
C ALA A 421 8.26 3.17 -38.08
N GLU A 422 8.74 3.73 -39.20
CA GLU A 422 9.98 4.52 -39.24
C GLU A 422 9.90 5.75 -38.33
N TYR A 423 8.78 6.49 -38.34
CA TYR A 423 8.56 7.62 -37.46
C TYR A 423 8.67 7.22 -35.98
N LEU A 424 8.02 6.11 -35.59
CA LEU A 424 8.05 5.61 -34.23
C LEU A 424 9.43 5.07 -33.84
N MET A 425 10.13 4.38 -34.74
CA MET A 425 11.49 3.90 -34.49
C MET A 425 12.46 5.05 -34.26
N ARG A 426 12.40 6.13 -35.08
CA ARG A 426 13.23 7.32 -34.86
C ARG A 426 13.00 7.98 -33.49
N LYS A 427 11.76 7.93 -32.99
CA LYS A 427 11.37 8.61 -31.74
C LYS A 427 11.54 7.74 -30.49
N TYR A 428 11.35 6.43 -30.60
CA TYR A 428 11.22 5.52 -29.46
C TYR A 428 12.16 4.31 -29.51
N ALA A 429 13.07 4.19 -30.48
CA ALA A 429 13.98 3.03 -30.60
C ALA A 429 14.68 2.68 -29.28
N ASP A 430 15.23 3.68 -28.59
CA ASP A 430 15.99 3.49 -27.35
C ASP A 430 15.10 3.15 -26.14
N GLN A 431 13.79 3.37 -26.26
CA GLN A 431 12.81 3.08 -25.22
C GLN A 431 12.04 1.79 -25.48
N LEU A 432 12.29 1.09 -26.59
CA LEU A 432 11.60 -0.13 -26.96
C LEU A 432 12.57 -1.30 -27.00
N LEU A 433 12.13 -2.42 -26.43
CA LEU A 433 12.84 -3.68 -26.43
C LEU A 433 11.89 -4.81 -26.80
N TYR A 434 12.34 -5.73 -27.64
CA TYR A 434 11.55 -6.90 -27.99
C TYR A 434 12.20 -8.20 -27.49
N ILE A 435 11.46 -8.96 -26.69
CA ILE A 435 11.88 -10.25 -26.14
C ILE A 435 11.43 -11.37 -27.09
N MET A 436 12.40 -11.96 -27.80
CA MET A 436 12.15 -12.82 -28.96
C MET A 436 11.45 -14.14 -28.62
N ASP A 437 11.83 -14.77 -27.52
CA ASP A 437 11.38 -16.08 -27.09
C ASP A 437 10.07 -16.04 -26.29
N LEU A 438 9.77 -14.91 -25.65
CA LEU A 438 8.46 -14.62 -25.06
C LEU A 438 7.48 -13.97 -26.04
N GLU A 439 7.98 -13.52 -27.20
CA GLU A 439 7.25 -12.75 -28.22
C GLU A 439 6.61 -11.46 -27.69
N MET A 440 7.25 -10.78 -26.73
CA MET A 440 6.71 -9.65 -25.97
C MET A 440 7.51 -8.36 -26.14
N TRP A 441 6.81 -7.23 -26.09
CA TRP A 441 7.41 -5.89 -26.05
C TRP A 441 7.66 -5.44 -24.62
N TYR A 442 8.71 -4.64 -24.44
CA TYR A 442 9.08 -3.98 -23.20
C TYR A 442 9.36 -2.50 -23.49
N PHE A 443 9.03 -1.65 -22.52
CA PHE A 443 9.25 -0.21 -22.57
C PHE A 443 10.18 0.23 -21.45
N TRP A 444 11.10 1.14 -21.76
CA TRP A 444 11.99 1.73 -20.78
C TRP A 444 11.36 2.98 -20.17
N ASP A 445 11.11 2.97 -18.86
CA ASP A 445 10.51 4.11 -18.14
C ASP A 445 11.53 5.15 -17.62
N GLY A 446 12.81 4.97 -17.95
CA GLY A 446 13.92 5.74 -17.39
C GLY A 446 14.72 5.01 -16.32
N LYS A 447 14.17 3.94 -15.71
CA LYS A 447 14.79 3.18 -14.61
C LYS A 447 14.72 1.66 -14.79
N VAL A 448 13.66 1.14 -15.41
CA VAL A 448 13.40 -0.30 -15.56
C VAL A 448 12.71 -0.60 -16.89
N TRP A 449 13.02 -1.76 -17.47
CA TRP A 449 12.31 -2.31 -18.60
C TRP A 449 11.01 -2.97 -18.12
N GLN A 450 9.88 -2.34 -18.42
CA GLN A 450 8.56 -2.84 -18.06
C GLN A 450 7.92 -3.58 -19.23
N ARG A 451 7.21 -4.68 -18.94
CA ARG A 451 6.48 -5.44 -19.96
C ARG A 451 5.31 -4.60 -20.51
N ASP A 452 5.13 -4.62 -21.83
CA ASP A 452 4.02 -3.98 -22.55
C ASP A 452 2.72 -4.76 -22.31
N ASP A 453 2.03 -4.46 -21.20
CA ASP A 453 0.71 -4.99 -20.88
C ASP A 453 -0.37 -4.06 -21.51
N ASP A 454 -1.52 -4.59 -21.94
CA ASP A 454 -2.56 -3.82 -22.66
C ASP A 454 -2.97 -2.49 -21.98
N ALA A 455 -2.78 -2.39 -20.66
CA ALA A 455 -3.03 -1.20 -19.84
C ALA A 455 -2.05 -0.03 -20.10
N TYR A 456 -0.80 -0.25 -20.51
CA TYR A 456 0.20 0.79 -20.80
C TYR A 456 0.85 0.53 -22.16
N SER A 457 0.01 0.51 -23.20
CA SER A 457 0.34 -0.22 -24.41
C SER A 457 1.09 0.60 -25.48
N LEU A 458 2.06 -0.02 -26.15
CA LEU A 458 2.61 0.44 -27.44
C LEU A 458 1.47 0.74 -28.45
N ASN A 459 0.32 0.05 -28.33
CA ASN A 459 -0.91 0.39 -29.06
C ASN A 459 -1.38 1.83 -28.79
N LYS A 460 -1.41 2.28 -27.52
CA LYS A 460 -1.77 3.65 -27.16
C LYS A 460 -0.76 4.66 -27.69
N VAL A 461 0.54 4.33 -27.68
CA VAL A 461 1.58 5.19 -28.28
C VAL A 461 1.34 5.34 -29.78
N ILE A 462 1.18 4.24 -30.52
CA ILE A 462 0.88 4.24 -31.95
C ILE A 462 -0.36 5.09 -32.25
N LYS A 463 -1.46 4.90 -31.50
CA LYS A 463 -2.69 5.67 -31.67
C LYS A 463 -2.51 7.17 -31.38
N ARG A 464 -1.83 7.50 -30.27
CA ARG A 464 -1.58 8.90 -29.87
C ARG A 464 -0.75 9.61 -30.93
N GLU A 465 0.38 9.03 -31.31
CA GLU A 465 1.25 9.60 -32.33
C GLU A 465 0.55 9.69 -33.69
N GLY A 466 -0.26 8.69 -34.04
CA GLY A 466 -1.08 8.73 -35.24
C GLY A 466 -2.05 9.91 -35.26
N ARG A 467 -2.74 10.19 -34.15
CA ARG A 467 -3.62 11.37 -34.02
C ARG A 467 -2.87 12.69 -34.17
N LEU A 468 -1.70 12.81 -33.53
CA LEU A 468 -0.85 14.01 -33.63
C LEU A 468 -0.39 14.24 -35.07
N LEU A 469 0.05 13.19 -35.77
CA LEU A 469 0.46 13.27 -37.17
C LEU A 469 -0.71 13.63 -38.09
N ARG A 470 -1.89 13.05 -37.85
CA ARG A 470 -3.13 13.35 -38.58
C ARG A 470 -3.50 14.82 -38.51
N GLU A 471 -3.40 15.42 -37.31
CA GLU A 471 -3.72 16.82 -37.10
C GLU A 471 -2.66 17.72 -37.75
N ARG A 472 -1.38 17.49 -37.42
CA ARG A 472 -0.27 18.34 -37.87
C ARG A 472 -0.11 18.35 -39.40
N ILE A 473 -0.04 17.19 -40.02
CA ILE A 473 0.13 17.09 -41.49
C ILE A 473 -1.19 17.46 -42.19
N GLY A 474 -2.33 17.08 -41.61
CA GLY A 474 -3.65 17.42 -42.15
C GLY A 474 -3.92 18.93 -42.22
N GLN A 475 -3.41 19.73 -41.27
CA GLN A 475 -3.48 21.19 -41.33
C GLN A 475 -2.72 21.76 -42.53
N GLY A 476 -1.49 21.29 -42.77
CA GLY A 476 -0.70 21.69 -43.94
C GLY A 476 -1.40 21.35 -45.26
N LEU A 477 -1.91 20.11 -45.39
CA LEU A 477 -2.63 19.68 -46.60
C LEU A 477 -3.95 20.44 -46.82
N LYS A 478 -4.64 20.85 -45.74
CA LYS A 478 -5.82 21.74 -45.85
C LYS A 478 -5.44 23.12 -46.36
N LYS A 479 -4.31 23.66 -45.89
CA LYS A 479 -3.79 24.95 -46.35
C LYS A 479 -3.45 24.90 -47.84
N ASP A 480 -2.72 23.87 -48.29
CA ASP A 480 -2.38 23.67 -49.70
C ASP A 480 -3.65 23.60 -50.59
N LEU A 481 -4.70 22.93 -50.09
CA LEU A 481 -5.99 22.87 -50.78
C LEU A 481 -6.67 24.24 -50.85
N THR A 482 -6.66 25.01 -49.77
CA THR A 482 -7.20 26.38 -49.74
C THR A 482 -6.44 27.28 -50.72
N GLU A 483 -5.11 27.28 -50.67
CA GLU A 483 -4.26 28.09 -51.56
C GLU A 483 -4.49 27.72 -53.04
N ALA A 484 -4.56 26.43 -53.38
CA ALA A 484 -4.87 25.99 -54.74
C ALA A 484 -6.28 26.40 -55.20
N THR A 485 -7.24 26.43 -54.26
CA THR A 485 -8.62 26.88 -54.52
C THR A 485 -8.66 28.38 -54.81
N GLU A 486 -7.95 29.17 -54.02
CA GLU A 486 -7.83 30.63 -54.20
C GLU A 486 -7.13 31.00 -55.51
N GLN A 487 -6.12 30.22 -55.92
CA GLN A 487 -5.39 30.41 -57.17
C GLN A 487 -6.14 29.90 -58.42
N GLY A 488 -7.21 29.12 -58.25
CA GLY A 488 -7.98 28.54 -59.34
C GLY A 488 -7.24 27.46 -60.16
N ASP A 489 -6.13 26.91 -59.64
CA ASP A 489 -5.38 25.83 -60.29
C ASP A 489 -6.08 24.49 -60.05
N LYS A 490 -6.88 24.07 -61.04
CA LYS A 490 -7.66 22.82 -60.98
C LYS A 490 -6.81 21.57 -60.75
N GLU A 491 -5.58 21.53 -61.27
CA GLU A 491 -4.72 20.34 -61.12
C GLU A 491 -4.06 20.32 -59.74
N ALA A 492 -3.63 21.48 -59.23
CA ALA A 492 -3.15 21.60 -57.85
C ALA A 492 -4.25 21.27 -56.83
N MET A 493 -5.48 21.78 -57.04
CA MET A 493 -6.64 21.45 -56.20
C MET A 493 -6.91 19.95 -56.17
N ARG A 494 -6.92 19.29 -57.34
CA ARG A 494 -7.15 17.84 -57.45
C ARG A 494 -6.09 17.06 -56.67
N LYS A 495 -4.81 17.44 -56.79
CA LYS A 495 -3.70 16.79 -56.08
C LYS A 495 -3.78 17.00 -54.56
N ALA A 496 -4.03 18.24 -54.11
CA ALA A 496 -4.15 18.56 -52.68
C ALA A 496 -5.33 17.82 -52.04
N GLN A 497 -6.49 17.77 -52.70
CA GLN A 497 -7.65 17.03 -52.22
C GLN A 497 -7.39 15.53 -52.12
N GLN A 498 -6.72 14.95 -53.12
CA GLN A 498 -6.35 13.52 -53.09
C GLN A 498 -5.37 13.22 -51.95
N ALA A 499 -4.37 14.08 -51.73
CA ALA A 499 -3.40 13.95 -50.66
C ALA A 499 -4.06 14.03 -49.27
N LEU A 500 -4.92 15.04 -49.05
CA LEU A 500 -5.67 15.20 -47.80
C LEU A 500 -6.59 14.00 -47.52
N THR A 501 -7.29 13.51 -48.55
CA THR A 501 -8.19 12.36 -48.42
C THR A 501 -7.42 11.09 -48.09
N ALA A 502 -6.29 10.84 -48.76
CA ALA A 502 -5.43 9.69 -48.48
C ALA A 502 -4.84 9.76 -47.06
N HIS A 503 -4.43 10.95 -46.63
CA HIS A 503 -3.90 11.21 -45.29
C HIS A 503 -4.93 10.89 -44.21
N ILE A 504 -6.12 11.50 -44.27
CA ILE A 504 -7.20 11.25 -43.30
C ILE A 504 -7.56 9.76 -43.26
N LYS A 505 -7.73 9.14 -44.43
CA LYS A 505 -8.11 7.72 -44.53
C LYS A 505 -7.08 6.79 -43.88
N PHE A 506 -5.78 7.05 -44.06
CA PHE A 506 -4.73 6.24 -43.46
C PHE A 506 -4.75 6.35 -41.92
N TYR A 507 -4.79 7.56 -41.39
CA TYR A 507 -4.74 7.78 -39.94
C TYR A 507 -6.06 7.41 -39.23
N ASP A 508 -7.22 7.50 -39.89
CA ASP A 508 -8.46 6.93 -39.36
C ASP A 508 -8.36 5.38 -39.32
N GLY A 509 -7.65 4.77 -40.28
CA GLY A 509 -7.36 3.34 -40.30
C GLY A 509 -6.41 2.85 -39.19
N LEU A 510 -5.62 3.75 -38.60
CA LEU A 510 -4.72 3.48 -37.46
C LEU A 510 -5.47 3.25 -36.13
N GLU A 511 -6.81 3.37 -36.11
CA GLU A 511 -7.64 2.94 -34.99
C GLU A 511 -7.89 1.41 -34.96
N SER A 512 -7.67 0.71 -36.08
CA SER A 512 -7.91 -0.73 -36.20
C SER A 512 -6.75 -1.58 -35.68
N ALA A 513 -7.06 -2.70 -35.02
CA ALA A 513 -6.05 -3.65 -34.52
C ALA A 513 -5.14 -4.18 -35.64
N ARG A 514 -5.71 -4.44 -36.83
CA ARG A 514 -4.96 -4.93 -37.99
C ARG A 514 -3.84 -3.99 -38.42
N THR A 515 -4.12 -2.69 -38.50
CA THR A 515 -3.11 -1.68 -38.91
C THR A 515 -2.03 -1.54 -37.84
N ILE A 516 -2.44 -1.52 -36.56
CA ILE A 516 -1.51 -1.44 -35.42
C ILE A 516 -0.57 -2.66 -35.40
N ASP A 517 -1.10 -3.86 -35.61
CA ASP A 517 -0.30 -5.08 -35.68
C ASP A 517 0.68 -5.07 -36.85
N ALA A 518 0.28 -4.51 -38.00
CA ALA A 518 1.17 -4.33 -39.13
C ALA A 518 2.33 -3.36 -38.81
N VAL A 519 2.04 -2.22 -38.18
CA VAL A 519 3.06 -1.25 -37.71
C VAL A 519 4.01 -1.92 -36.70
N LYS A 520 3.48 -2.60 -35.67
CA LYS A 520 4.29 -3.35 -34.69
C LYS A 520 5.17 -4.39 -35.35
N LYS A 521 4.66 -5.12 -36.34
CA LYS A 521 5.41 -6.14 -37.08
C LYS A 521 6.59 -5.53 -37.84
N LEU A 522 6.43 -4.34 -38.41
CA LEU A 522 7.51 -3.61 -39.10
C LEU A 522 8.54 -3.11 -38.09
N MET A 523 8.12 -2.46 -37.01
CA MET A 523 9.02 -1.99 -35.94
C MET A 523 9.85 -3.13 -35.34
N LYS A 524 9.27 -4.33 -35.19
CA LYS A 524 9.95 -5.51 -34.67
C LYS A 524 11.22 -5.88 -35.45
N ALA A 525 11.31 -5.55 -36.74
CA ALA A 525 12.50 -5.83 -37.55
C ALA A 525 13.68 -4.92 -37.21
N GLU A 526 13.40 -3.71 -36.74
CA GLU A 526 14.37 -2.63 -36.54
C GLU A 526 14.74 -2.41 -35.06
N VAL A 527 13.83 -2.75 -34.13
CA VAL A 527 14.06 -2.57 -32.69
C VAL A 527 15.14 -3.49 -32.14
N ARG A 528 15.77 -3.07 -31.04
CA ARG A 528 16.63 -3.93 -30.22
C ARG A 528 15.87 -5.19 -29.80
N ARG A 529 16.45 -6.35 -30.11
CA ARG A 529 15.88 -7.68 -29.86
C ARG A 529 16.82 -8.50 -28.98
N VAL A 530 16.28 -9.08 -27.91
CA VAL A 530 17.03 -9.95 -27.00
C VAL A 530 16.20 -11.17 -26.60
N THR A 531 16.83 -12.17 -25.99
CA THR A 531 16.11 -13.27 -25.31
C THR A 531 15.78 -12.85 -23.88
N HIS A 532 14.82 -13.50 -23.24
CA HIS A 532 14.47 -13.18 -21.85
C HIS A 532 15.65 -13.38 -20.88
N GLN A 533 16.61 -14.26 -21.20
CA GLN A 533 17.81 -14.50 -20.39
C GLN A 533 18.79 -13.31 -20.37
N ALA A 534 18.65 -12.37 -21.31
CA ALA A 534 19.43 -11.13 -21.30
C ALA A 534 18.91 -10.12 -20.27
N LEU A 535 17.64 -10.25 -19.84
CA LEU A 535 17.07 -9.42 -18.77
C LEU A 535 17.65 -9.85 -17.43
N ASP A 536 18.03 -8.87 -16.61
CA ASP A 536 18.59 -9.07 -15.26
C ASP A 536 19.75 -10.08 -15.22
N ALA A 537 20.54 -10.13 -16.30
CA ALA A 537 21.61 -11.12 -16.50
C ALA A 537 22.79 -10.92 -15.54
N GLU A 538 22.99 -9.71 -15.03
CA GLU A 538 24.04 -9.37 -14.07
C GLU A 538 23.59 -9.75 -12.64
N PRO A 539 24.14 -10.82 -12.03
CA PRO A 539 23.62 -11.34 -10.77
C PRO A 539 23.97 -10.48 -9.55
N PHE A 540 24.97 -9.62 -9.65
CA PHE A 540 25.43 -8.78 -8.54
C PHE A 540 24.95 -7.33 -8.64
N LEU A 541 24.16 -7.00 -9.66
CA LEU A 541 23.51 -5.71 -9.78
C LEU A 541 22.07 -5.78 -9.24
N LEU A 542 21.71 -4.78 -8.45
CA LEU A 542 20.38 -4.59 -7.89
C LEU A 542 19.84 -3.23 -8.32
N ASN A 543 18.77 -3.21 -9.11
CA ASN A 543 18.13 -1.98 -9.56
C ASN A 543 17.28 -1.38 -8.43
N VAL A 544 17.48 -0.10 -8.11
CA VAL A 544 16.81 0.61 -7.01
C VAL A 544 16.21 1.93 -7.49
N GLN A 545 15.38 2.61 -6.71
CA GLN A 545 14.66 3.81 -7.20
C GLN A 545 15.56 4.98 -7.64
N ASN A 546 16.80 5.05 -7.16
CA ASN A 546 17.78 6.10 -7.41
C ASN A 546 19.02 5.64 -8.20
N GLY A 547 19.04 4.41 -8.75
CA GLY A 547 20.16 3.91 -9.55
C GLY A 547 20.26 2.39 -9.56
N VAL A 548 21.46 1.87 -9.83
CA VAL A 548 21.77 0.44 -9.79
C VAL A 548 22.90 0.21 -8.81
N VAL A 549 22.65 -0.55 -7.74
CA VAL A 549 23.66 -0.88 -6.74
C VAL A 549 24.49 -2.07 -7.21
N ASP A 550 25.81 -1.92 -7.22
CA ASP A 550 26.71 -3.08 -7.26
C ASP A 550 26.81 -3.67 -5.85
N LEU A 551 26.22 -4.84 -5.63
CA LEU A 551 26.15 -5.46 -4.31
C LEU A 551 27.54 -5.74 -3.72
N ARG A 552 28.57 -5.94 -4.55
CA ARG A 552 29.93 -6.29 -4.11
C ARG A 552 30.61 -5.09 -3.46
N THR A 553 30.45 -3.91 -4.04
CA THR A 553 31.13 -2.68 -3.61
C THR A 553 30.22 -1.81 -2.74
N GLY A 554 28.91 -1.85 -2.97
CA GLY A 554 27.91 -0.92 -2.43
C GLY A 554 27.80 0.37 -3.24
N GLU A 555 28.44 0.47 -4.41
CA GLU A 555 28.41 1.68 -5.24
C GLU A 555 27.09 1.82 -5.98
N LEU A 556 26.57 3.05 -6.05
CA LEU A 556 25.36 3.40 -6.78
C LEU A 556 25.74 3.91 -8.19
N LEU A 557 25.33 3.16 -9.20
CA LEU A 557 25.54 3.46 -10.61
C LEU A 557 24.28 4.11 -11.21
N GLN A 558 24.46 4.88 -12.29
CA GLN A 558 23.32 5.45 -13.02
C GLN A 558 22.46 4.37 -13.69
N HIS A 559 21.15 4.60 -13.76
CA HIS A 559 20.27 3.80 -14.61
C HIS A 559 20.65 3.96 -16.08
N THR A 560 20.78 2.83 -16.78
CA THR A 560 20.97 2.86 -18.23
C THR A 560 20.18 1.71 -18.90
N PRO A 561 19.55 1.96 -20.06
CA PRO A 561 18.77 0.93 -20.78
C PRO A 561 19.64 -0.24 -21.27
N GLU A 562 20.96 -0.05 -21.40
CA GLU A 562 21.93 -1.08 -21.81
C GLU A 562 22.01 -2.24 -20.81
N ARG A 563 21.79 -1.98 -19.52
CA ARG A 563 21.87 -3.00 -18.44
C ARG A 563 20.73 -4.00 -18.43
N LEU A 564 19.65 -3.74 -19.18
CA LEU A 564 18.51 -4.66 -19.33
C LEU A 564 17.88 -5.10 -17.99
N MET A 565 17.81 -4.19 -17.01
CA MET A 565 17.14 -4.45 -15.73
C MET A 565 15.63 -4.45 -15.94
N SER A 566 14.96 -5.57 -15.64
CA SER A 566 13.48 -5.69 -15.74
C SER A 566 12.79 -5.70 -14.39
N LYS A 567 13.58 -5.71 -13.32
CA LYS A 567 13.14 -5.61 -11.93
C LYS A 567 13.69 -4.35 -11.27
N ILE A 568 13.07 -3.94 -10.17
CA ILE A 568 13.41 -2.78 -9.36
C ILE A 568 12.81 -2.91 -7.95
N THR A 569 13.52 -2.39 -6.94
CA THR A 569 13.01 -2.26 -5.56
C THR A 569 11.97 -1.14 -5.45
N SER A 570 11.19 -1.13 -4.36
CA SER A 570 10.22 -0.06 -4.08
C SER A 570 10.83 1.17 -3.40
N VAL A 571 12.03 1.04 -2.85
CA VAL A 571 12.74 2.08 -2.08
C VAL A 571 14.09 2.42 -2.71
N PRO A 572 14.59 3.66 -2.56
CA PRO A 572 15.95 4.01 -2.98
C PRO A 572 17.01 3.38 -2.07
N TYR A 573 18.24 3.31 -2.55
CA TYR A 573 19.39 2.89 -1.76
C TYR A 573 20.08 4.10 -1.12
N ASN A 574 20.17 4.09 0.20
CA ASN A 574 20.86 5.10 0.99
C ASN A 574 21.72 4.40 2.05
N VAL A 575 23.04 4.41 1.84
CA VAL A 575 24.01 3.73 2.72
C VAL A 575 24.00 4.24 4.16
N SER A 576 23.54 5.47 4.39
CA SER A 576 23.53 6.11 5.73
C SER A 576 22.17 6.05 6.42
N ALA A 577 21.15 5.47 5.79
CA ALA A 577 19.81 5.40 6.36
C ALA A 577 19.80 4.46 7.58
N PRO A 578 19.27 4.91 8.74
CA PRO A 578 19.18 4.08 9.93
C PRO A 578 17.97 3.12 9.84
N CYS A 579 18.08 1.95 10.47
CA CYS A 579 16.96 1.01 10.66
C CYS A 579 16.93 0.40 12.08
N PRO A 580 16.85 1.24 13.13
CA PRO A 580 16.97 0.80 14.52
C PRO A 580 15.81 -0.13 14.94
N ASN A 581 14.58 0.11 14.48
CA ASN A 581 13.46 -0.77 14.82
C ASN A 581 13.61 -2.12 14.14
N PHE A 582 14.11 -2.17 12.90
CA PHE A 582 14.40 -3.42 12.23
C PHE A 582 15.52 -4.21 12.89
N GLN A 583 16.62 -3.55 13.24
CA GLN A 583 17.73 -4.21 13.95
C GLN A 583 17.28 -4.76 15.29
N LYS A 584 16.49 -3.99 16.05
CA LYS A 584 15.88 -4.45 17.30
C LYS A 584 14.95 -5.63 17.07
N PHE A 585 14.07 -5.55 16.07
CA PHE A 585 13.15 -6.64 15.72
C PHE A 585 13.89 -7.93 15.37
N ILE A 586 14.95 -7.85 14.56
CA ILE A 586 15.78 -9.01 14.19
C ILE A 586 16.47 -9.59 15.42
N PHE A 587 16.99 -8.75 16.31
CA PHE A 587 17.61 -9.18 17.56
C PHE A 587 16.60 -9.85 18.50
N ASP A 588 15.40 -9.28 18.65
CA ASP A 588 14.31 -9.87 19.43
C ASP A 588 13.92 -11.25 18.87
N VAL A 589 13.69 -11.35 17.55
CA VAL A 589 13.39 -12.63 16.86
C VAL A 589 14.47 -13.69 17.09
N SER A 590 15.73 -13.26 17.18
CA SER A 590 16.87 -14.14 17.42
C SER A 590 16.94 -14.69 18.85
N LYS A 591 16.12 -14.20 19.81
CA LYS A 591 16.29 -14.44 21.25
C LYS A 591 17.70 -14.11 21.74
N ASP A 592 18.15 -12.90 21.39
CA ASP A 592 19.42 -12.33 21.81
C ASP A 592 20.67 -13.11 21.30
N ARG A 593 20.53 -13.94 20.25
CA ARG A 593 21.62 -14.72 19.65
C ARG A 593 22.28 -13.97 18.50
N GLN A 594 23.44 -13.38 18.76
CA GLN A 594 24.15 -12.57 17.77
C GLN A 594 24.59 -13.39 16.55
N GLU A 595 25.04 -14.64 16.72
CA GLU A 595 25.45 -15.48 15.58
C GLU A 595 24.29 -15.78 14.61
N TRP A 596 23.05 -15.80 15.11
CA TRP A 596 21.85 -15.93 14.28
C TRP A 596 21.59 -14.65 13.49
N VAL A 597 21.70 -13.48 14.15
CA VAL A 597 21.50 -12.16 13.52
C VAL A 597 22.50 -11.95 12.39
N ASP A 598 23.78 -12.24 12.66
CA ASP A 598 24.85 -12.10 11.68
C ASP A 598 24.61 -13.00 10.48
N TYR A 599 24.27 -14.29 10.71
CA TYR A 599 23.98 -15.22 9.64
C TYR A 599 22.76 -14.79 8.80
N VAL A 600 21.68 -14.32 9.44
CA VAL A 600 20.48 -13.85 8.72
C VAL A 600 20.80 -12.60 7.89
N GLN A 601 21.68 -11.72 8.36
CA GLN A 601 22.17 -10.59 7.55
C GLN A 601 22.86 -11.08 6.28
N LEU A 602 23.81 -12.03 6.39
CA LEU A 602 24.51 -12.59 5.24
C LEU A 602 23.56 -13.34 4.30
N ALA A 603 22.61 -14.09 4.84
CA ALA A 603 21.62 -14.86 4.07
C ALA A 603 20.66 -13.94 3.30
N LEU A 604 20.17 -12.86 3.91
CA LEU A 604 19.34 -11.85 3.25
C LEU A 604 20.14 -11.07 2.21
N GLY A 605 21.40 -10.71 2.52
CA GLY A 605 22.32 -10.10 1.56
C GLY A 605 22.56 -11.00 0.34
N TYR A 606 22.91 -12.27 0.54
CA TYR A 606 23.00 -13.27 -0.54
C TYR A 606 21.69 -13.33 -1.34
N SER A 607 20.55 -13.23 -0.65
CA SER A 607 19.22 -13.24 -1.25
C SER A 607 18.90 -12.03 -2.15
N LEU A 608 19.69 -10.95 -2.11
CA LEU A 608 19.57 -9.83 -3.07
C LEU A 608 20.22 -10.12 -4.43
N SER A 609 21.20 -11.04 -4.47
CA SER A 609 21.88 -11.40 -5.71
C SER A 609 21.06 -12.37 -6.57
N GLY A 610 21.40 -12.46 -7.85
CA GLY A 610 20.94 -13.51 -8.76
C GLY A 610 21.72 -14.81 -8.70
N ASP A 611 22.78 -14.88 -7.88
CA ASP A 611 23.64 -16.06 -7.84
C ASP A 611 22.96 -17.23 -7.12
N MET A 612 23.12 -18.41 -7.71
CA MET A 612 22.54 -19.68 -7.24
C MET A 612 23.61 -20.73 -6.91
N ALA A 613 24.90 -20.37 -6.98
CA ALA A 613 26.00 -21.31 -6.83
C ALA A 613 25.96 -22.12 -5.52
N MET A 614 25.51 -21.53 -4.40
CA MET A 614 25.42 -22.26 -3.13
C MET A 614 24.29 -23.30 -3.08
N GLN A 615 23.26 -23.18 -3.94
CA GLN A 615 22.07 -24.03 -3.94
C GLN A 615 21.42 -24.13 -2.54
N LYS A 616 21.17 -23.01 -1.87
CA LYS A 616 20.57 -22.94 -0.53
C LYS A 616 19.12 -22.42 -0.58
N ALA A 617 18.28 -22.95 0.32
CA ALA A 617 16.94 -22.49 0.65
C ALA A 617 16.81 -22.33 2.18
N PHE A 618 16.17 -21.25 2.62
CA PHE A 618 16.14 -20.80 4.01
C PHE A 618 14.78 -21.09 4.65
N PHE A 619 14.66 -22.27 5.27
CA PHE A 619 13.43 -22.76 5.86
C PHE A 619 13.21 -22.08 7.21
N GLN A 620 12.14 -21.29 7.31
CA GLN A 620 11.78 -20.60 8.53
C GLN A 620 10.86 -21.50 9.36
N GLY A 621 11.39 -22.09 10.44
CA GLY A 621 10.65 -23.00 11.34
C GLY A 621 10.22 -22.31 12.63
N GLY A 622 9.08 -22.71 13.20
CA GLY A 622 8.63 -22.28 14.53
C GLY A 622 7.10 -22.18 14.63
N GLN A 623 6.56 -22.19 15.84
CA GLN A 623 5.11 -22.05 16.04
C GLN A 623 4.68 -20.59 15.84
N GLY A 624 3.43 -20.36 15.40
CA GLY A 624 2.95 -19.06 14.94
C GLY A 624 3.15 -17.90 15.95
N SER A 625 3.01 -16.67 15.47
CA SER A 625 3.28 -15.45 16.26
C SER A 625 4.75 -15.28 16.67
N ASN A 626 5.67 -15.49 15.72
CA ASN A 626 7.13 -15.44 15.95
C ASN A 626 7.90 -14.48 15.03
N GLY A 627 7.21 -13.64 14.26
CA GLY A 627 7.83 -12.60 13.41
C GLY A 627 8.11 -12.99 11.95
N LYS A 628 7.94 -14.27 11.55
CA LYS A 628 8.16 -14.72 10.15
C LYS A 628 7.35 -13.91 9.13
N SER A 629 6.05 -13.78 9.35
CA SER A 629 5.16 -13.04 8.44
C SER A 629 5.57 -11.56 8.36
N THR A 630 5.90 -10.95 9.48
CA THR A 630 6.35 -9.55 9.56
C THR A 630 7.63 -9.32 8.76
N LEU A 631 8.64 -10.20 8.90
CA LEU A 631 9.88 -10.13 8.12
C LEU A 631 9.60 -10.31 6.61
N ASN A 632 8.85 -11.35 6.24
CA ASN A 632 8.55 -11.66 4.85
C ASN A 632 7.75 -10.53 4.17
N ASN A 633 6.76 -9.96 4.86
CA ASN A 633 5.93 -8.87 4.35
C ASN A 633 6.73 -7.59 4.16
N THR A 634 7.58 -7.27 5.14
CA THR A 634 8.50 -6.12 5.07
C THR A 634 9.40 -6.25 3.84
N LEU A 635 10.11 -7.37 3.70
CA LEU A 635 11.01 -7.59 2.56
C LEU A 635 10.27 -7.62 1.22
N LEU A 636 9.08 -8.22 1.16
CA LEU A 636 8.26 -8.24 -0.06
C LEU A 636 7.91 -6.82 -0.53
N LYS A 637 7.53 -5.94 0.41
CA LYS A 637 7.19 -4.54 0.11
C LYS A 637 8.43 -3.75 -0.33
N LEU A 638 9.55 -3.91 0.36
CA LEU A 638 10.79 -3.15 0.09
C LEU A 638 11.46 -3.55 -1.23
N LEU A 639 11.55 -4.85 -1.50
CA LEU A 639 12.22 -5.38 -2.69
C LEU A 639 11.36 -5.28 -3.95
N GLY A 640 10.09 -4.89 -3.83
CA GLY A 640 9.20 -4.65 -4.96
C GLY A 640 9.16 -5.85 -5.91
N THR A 641 9.49 -5.61 -7.18
CA THR A 641 9.43 -6.66 -8.22
C THR A 641 10.50 -7.74 -8.08
N TYR A 642 11.51 -7.55 -7.21
CA TYR A 642 12.53 -8.56 -6.90
C TYR A 642 12.07 -9.62 -5.90
N ALA A 643 10.94 -9.42 -5.20
CA ALA A 643 10.40 -10.39 -4.27
C ALA A 643 9.01 -10.85 -4.69
N GLN A 644 8.75 -12.15 -4.62
CA GLN A 644 7.44 -12.72 -4.97
C GLN A 644 6.99 -13.77 -3.96
N ARG A 645 5.69 -13.99 -3.89
CA ARG A 645 5.09 -15.12 -3.18
C ARG A 645 4.70 -16.21 -4.17
N VAL A 646 4.98 -17.46 -3.80
CA VAL A 646 4.52 -18.64 -4.55
C VAL A 646 3.77 -19.60 -3.63
N PRO A 647 2.78 -20.33 -4.18
CA PRO A 647 2.05 -21.33 -3.42
C PRO A 647 2.95 -22.51 -3.02
N VAL A 648 2.77 -23.03 -1.80
CA VAL A 648 3.53 -24.18 -1.26
C VAL A 648 3.44 -25.43 -2.14
N GLN A 649 2.36 -25.57 -2.90
CA GLN A 649 2.11 -26.70 -3.79
C GLN A 649 3.19 -26.85 -4.87
N MET A 650 3.96 -25.80 -5.19
CA MET A 650 5.12 -25.91 -6.09
C MET A 650 6.26 -26.75 -5.49
N LEU A 651 6.32 -26.87 -4.16
CA LEU A 651 7.32 -27.65 -3.43
C LEU A 651 6.81 -29.01 -2.95
N MET A 652 5.50 -29.25 -2.95
CA MET A 652 4.90 -30.46 -2.35
C MET A 652 4.57 -31.53 -3.39
N VAL A 653 4.45 -32.78 -2.94
CA VAL A 653 3.99 -33.88 -3.80
C VAL A 653 2.52 -33.65 -4.15
N ALA A 654 2.22 -33.49 -5.45
CA ALA A 654 0.85 -33.27 -5.91
C ALA A 654 -0.04 -34.50 -5.69
N ARG A 655 -1.28 -34.30 -5.22
CA ARG A 655 -2.29 -35.37 -5.06
C ARG A 655 -2.75 -35.98 -6.40
N ARG A 656 -2.51 -35.28 -7.53
CA ARG A 656 -2.77 -35.76 -8.90
C ARG A 656 -1.52 -35.53 -9.75
N LYS A 657 -1.10 -36.52 -10.53
CA LYS A 657 0.03 -36.40 -11.47
C LYS A 657 -0.36 -35.46 -12.62
N ALA A 658 0.14 -34.24 -12.61
CA ALA A 658 0.17 -33.42 -13.82
C ALA A 658 1.25 -33.97 -14.77
N GLY A 659 1.00 -33.93 -16.09
CA GLY A 659 1.98 -34.34 -17.10
C GLY A 659 3.19 -33.41 -17.12
N ALA A 660 4.36 -33.92 -17.53
CA ALA A 660 5.63 -33.19 -17.55
C ALA A 660 5.67 -31.92 -18.42
N VAL A 661 4.66 -31.69 -19.27
CA VAL A 661 4.55 -30.55 -20.22
C VAL A 661 3.35 -29.64 -19.86
N ALA A 662 2.85 -29.75 -18.63
CA ALA A 662 1.76 -28.90 -18.16
C ALA A 662 2.16 -27.41 -18.17
N PRO A 663 1.24 -26.49 -18.49
CA PRO A 663 1.48 -25.05 -18.34
C PRO A 663 1.91 -24.72 -16.90
N SER A 664 2.91 -23.85 -16.76
CA SER A 664 3.46 -23.42 -15.47
C SER A 664 3.53 -21.88 -15.37
N PRO A 665 2.39 -21.17 -15.38
CA PRO A 665 2.37 -19.71 -15.41
C PRO A 665 3.11 -19.06 -14.23
N GLN A 666 3.06 -19.67 -13.03
CA GLN A 666 3.80 -19.13 -11.89
C GLN A 666 5.31 -19.15 -12.12
N MET A 667 5.85 -20.18 -12.79
CA MET A 667 7.28 -20.25 -13.13
C MET A 667 7.69 -19.17 -14.14
N MET A 668 6.79 -18.82 -15.07
CA MET A 668 7.03 -17.79 -16.08
C MET A 668 7.15 -16.37 -15.50
N ASN A 669 6.68 -16.14 -14.26
CA ASN A 669 6.78 -14.85 -13.59
C ASN A 669 8.04 -14.69 -12.72
N LEU A 670 8.77 -15.79 -12.47
CA LEU A 670 9.96 -15.81 -11.62
C LEU A 670 11.26 -15.25 -12.23
N PRO A 671 11.47 -15.16 -13.56
CA PRO A 671 12.69 -14.55 -14.11
C PRO A 671 13.01 -13.19 -13.48
N GLY A 672 14.29 -12.93 -13.20
CA GLY A 672 14.78 -11.71 -12.55
C GLY A 672 14.49 -11.60 -11.04
N THR A 673 13.59 -12.40 -10.48
CA THR A 673 13.25 -12.38 -9.04
C THR A 673 14.46 -12.83 -8.21
N ARG A 674 14.69 -12.23 -7.03
CA ARG A 674 15.81 -12.55 -6.13
C ARG A 674 15.36 -13.27 -4.85
N ILE A 675 14.15 -12.99 -4.37
CA ILE A 675 13.58 -13.67 -3.19
C ILE A 675 12.21 -14.24 -3.53
N VAL A 676 12.00 -15.51 -3.19
CA VAL A 676 10.71 -16.18 -3.32
C VAL A 676 10.27 -16.69 -1.96
N PHE A 677 9.22 -16.07 -1.43
CA PHE A 677 8.55 -16.52 -0.21
C PHE A 677 7.52 -17.59 -0.56
N VAL A 678 7.52 -18.68 0.20
CA VAL A 678 6.53 -19.76 0.03
C VAL A 678 5.60 -19.73 1.22
N THR A 679 4.31 -19.46 0.96
CA THR A 679 3.32 -19.25 2.02
C THR A 679 2.42 -20.46 2.23
N GLU A 680 2.18 -20.76 3.51
CA GLU A 680 1.23 -21.70 4.12
C GLU A 680 1.22 -23.13 3.55
N ALA A 681 1.88 -24.04 4.29
CA ALA A 681 1.59 -25.46 4.24
C ALA A 681 0.45 -25.79 5.21
N GLU A 682 -0.55 -26.55 4.74
CA GLU A 682 -1.38 -27.37 5.63
C GLU A 682 -0.50 -28.47 6.26
N ASP A 683 -0.82 -28.85 7.48
CA ASP A 683 -0.07 -29.83 8.27
C ASP A 683 0.11 -31.17 7.51
N GLY A 684 1.29 -31.77 7.65
CA GLY A 684 1.57 -33.13 7.16
C GLY A 684 1.97 -33.28 5.69
N ASN A 685 2.20 -32.20 4.94
CA ASN A 685 2.64 -32.27 3.54
C ASN A 685 4.09 -32.80 3.38
N GLN A 686 4.31 -33.59 2.33
CA GLN A 686 5.63 -34.14 1.96
C GLN A 686 6.28 -33.32 0.85
N LEU A 687 7.56 -32.98 1.03
CA LEU A 687 8.36 -32.26 0.05
C LEU A 687 8.57 -33.11 -1.22
N ASN A 688 8.30 -32.53 -2.38
CA ASN A 688 8.69 -33.08 -3.67
C ASN A 688 10.17 -32.79 -3.91
N GLU A 689 11.03 -33.75 -3.57
CA GLU A 689 12.48 -33.58 -3.64
C GLU A 689 13.00 -33.26 -5.05
N GLY A 690 12.34 -33.76 -6.10
CA GLY A 690 12.72 -33.46 -7.48
C GLY A 690 12.43 -32.01 -7.83
N ALA A 691 11.20 -31.56 -7.56
CA ALA A 691 10.81 -30.16 -7.79
C ALA A 691 11.66 -29.19 -6.94
N PHE A 692 11.91 -29.52 -5.67
CA PHE A 692 12.76 -28.72 -4.79
C PHE A 692 14.19 -28.61 -5.30
N LYS A 693 14.83 -29.73 -5.70
CA LYS A 693 16.19 -29.70 -6.25
C LYS A 693 16.27 -28.87 -7.52
N ASN A 694 15.26 -28.96 -8.39
CA ASN A 694 15.19 -28.19 -9.63
C ASN A 694 15.09 -26.69 -9.36
N LEU A 695 14.22 -26.27 -8.43
CA LEU A 695 14.06 -24.87 -8.03
C LEU A 695 15.29 -24.31 -7.30
N VAL A 696 16.04 -25.16 -6.60
CA VAL A 696 17.28 -24.81 -5.89
C VAL A 696 18.49 -25.36 -6.67
N SER A 697 18.52 -25.05 -7.96
CA SER A 697 19.62 -25.39 -8.86
C SER A 697 20.05 -24.18 -9.70
N THR A 698 21.17 -24.35 -10.40
CA THR A 698 21.67 -23.44 -11.43
C THR A 698 21.18 -23.83 -12.83
N ASP A 699 20.46 -24.95 -12.95
CA ASP A 699 20.07 -25.54 -14.21
C ASP A 699 18.80 -24.87 -14.74
N PRO A 700 18.67 -24.68 -16.07
CA PRO A 700 17.48 -24.11 -16.66
C PRO A 700 16.28 -25.06 -16.51
N LEU A 701 15.12 -24.50 -16.23
CA LEU A 701 13.86 -25.21 -16.07
C LEU A 701 12.92 -24.89 -17.24
N PRO A 702 12.34 -25.91 -17.92
CA PRO A 702 11.36 -25.66 -18.96
C PRO A 702 10.06 -25.13 -18.34
N ALA A 703 9.57 -24.00 -18.85
CA ALA A 703 8.30 -23.42 -18.44
C ALA A 703 7.54 -22.84 -19.64
N ARG A 704 6.21 -22.76 -19.53
CA ARG A 704 5.37 -22.10 -20.54
C ARG A 704 4.08 -21.56 -19.94
N ASN A 705 3.61 -20.45 -20.49
CA ASN A 705 2.27 -19.94 -20.20
C ASN A 705 1.18 -20.80 -20.86
N LEU A 706 -0.05 -20.64 -20.37
CA LEU A 706 -1.22 -21.23 -21.00
C LEU A 706 -1.34 -20.70 -22.45
N PHE A 707 -1.62 -21.59 -23.40
CA PHE A 707 -1.70 -21.29 -24.84
C PHE A 707 -0.39 -20.83 -25.54
N ALA A 708 0.74 -20.77 -24.82
CA ALA A 708 2.03 -20.48 -25.43
C ALA A 708 2.46 -21.61 -26.37
N LYS A 709 2.90 -21.25 -27.59
CA LYS A 709 3.39 -22.19 -28.61
C LYS A 709 4.81 -22.68 -28.34
N ARG A 710 5.61 -21.92 -27.57
CA ARG A 710 7.01 -22.20 -27.25
C ARG A 710 7.18 -22.47 -25.75
N ILE A 711 8.17 -23.29 -25.42
CA ILE A 711 8.65 -23.51 -24.05
C ILE A 711 9.86 -22.60 -23.86
N ALA A 712 9.86 -21.82 -22.79
CA ALA A 712 10.99 -21.00 -22.38
C ALA A 712 11.85 -21.74 -21.36
N GLU A 713 13.16 -21.50 -21.40
CA GLU A 713 14.12 -22.02 -20.41
C GLU A 713 14.37 -20.99 -19.32
N ILE A 714 13.74 -21.16 -18.17
CA ILE A 714 13.86 -20.26 -17.03
C ILE A 714 15.04 -20.67 -16.15
N ARG A 715 16.03 -19.79 -16.00
CA ARG A 715 17.12 -19.99 -15.04
C ARG A 715 16.72 -19.40 -13.68
N PRO A 716 16.72 -20.18 -12.59
CA PRO A 716 16.49 -19.63 -11.26
C PRO A 716 17.53 -18.55 -10.92
N GLN A 717 17.07 -17.42 -10.41
CA GLN A 717 17.90 -16.32 -9.89
C GLN A 717 17.48 -15.91 -8.48
N PHE A 718 16.65 -16.73 -7.83
CA PHE A 718 16.02 -16.43 -6.54
C PHE A 718 16.42 -17.43 -5.45
N LYS A 719 16.44 -16.95 -4.21
CA LYS A 719 16.52 -17.82 -3.03
C LYS A 719 15.13 -18.07 -2.46
N LEU A 720 14.85 -19.33 -2.13
CA LEU A 720 13.60 -19.73 -1.49
C LEU A 720 13.66 -19.44 0.00
N TRP A 721 12.62 -18.80 0.52
CA TRP A 721 12.40 -18.53 1.94
C TRP A 721 11.04 -19.12 2.37
N PRO A 722 10.90 -20.46 2.41
CA PRO A 722 9.63 -21.07 2.79
C PRO A 722 9.41 -20.95 4.30
N ALA A 723 8.20 -20.53 4.68
CA ALA A 723 7.79 -20.41 6.07
C ALA A 723 6.84 -21.55 6.45
N PHE A 724 7.19 -22.26 7.52
CA PHE A 724 6.43 -23.40 8.01
C PHE A 724 6.11 -23.22 9.50
N ASN A 725 4.89 -23.63 9.89
CA ASN A 725 4.55 -23.84 11.29
C ASN A 725 5.06 -25.21 11.73
N GLU A 726 4.72 -26.25 10.98
CA GLU A 726 5.30 -27.59 11.05
C GLU A 726 6.15 -27.85 9.80
N LEU A 727 7.40 -28.26 10.00
CA LEU A 727 8.31 -28.52 8.89
C LEU A 727 7.85 -29.75 8.07
N PRO A 728 7.97 -29.73 6.73
CA PRO A 728 7.41 -30.78 5.88
C PRO A 728 8.15 -32.12 6.02
N LYS A 729 7.50 -33.21 5.62
CA LYS A 729 8.18 -34.53 5.58
C LYS A 729 9.18 -34.57 4.43
N VAL A 730 10.39 -35.06 4.69
CA VAL A 730 11.43 -35.34 3.69
C VAL A 730 11.67 -36.84 3.67
N ALA A 731 11.42 -37.50 2.52
CA ALA A 731 11.47 -38.96 2.43
C ALA A 731 12.89 -39.52 2.33
N SER A 732 13.80 -38.77 1.72
CA SER A 732 15.19 -39.14 1.54
C SER A 732 16.02 -38.90 2.79
N THR A 733 16.77 -39.93 3.16
CA THR A 733 17.85 -39.87 4.16
C THR A 733 19.19 -39.43 3.56
N LEU A 734 19.25 -39.14 2.25
CA LEU A 734 20.47 -38.75 1.54
C LEU A 734 20.74 -37.25 1.63
N ASP A 735 22.02 -36.86 1.68
CA ASP A 735 22.46 -35.46 1.84
C ASP A 735 22.08 -34.52 0.69
N GLY A 736 21.69 -35.04 -0.47
CA GLY A 736 21.37 -34.22 -1.63
C GLY A 736 20.28 -33.16 -1.37
N VAL A 737 19.25 -33.47 -0.59
CA VAL A 737 18.22 -32.48 -0.21
C VAL A 737 18.71 -31.64 0.96
N TRP A 738 19.22 -32.29 1.99
CA TRP A 738 19.58 -31.65 3.26
C TRP A 738 20.71 -30.63 3.17
N ARG A 739 21.68 -30.81 2.26
CA ARG A 739 22.73 -29.80 2.02
C ARG A 739 22.19 -28.46 1.50
N ARG A 740 21.01 -28.49 0.85
CA ARG A 740 20.32 -27.33 0.28
C ARG A 740 19.38 -26.65 1.26
N ILE A 741 18.98 -27.33 2.33
CA ILE A 741 18.10 -26.78 3.37
C ILE A 741 18.97 -26.10 4.43
N VAL A 742 18.67 -24.85 4.74
CA VAL A 742 19.12 -24.15 5.95
C VAL A 742 17.90 -24.02 6.85
N SER A 743 17.94 -24.58 8.06
CA SER A 743 16.83 -24.48 9.01
C SER A 743 17.07 -23.29 9.92
N ILE A 744 16.29 -22.21 9.74
CA ILE A 744 16.36 -21.00 10.55
C ILE A 744 15.28 -21.09 11.64
N PRO A 745 15.65 -21.24 12.92
CA PRO A 745 14.69 -21.32 14.01
C PRO A 745 14.17 -19.92 14.38
N PHE A 746 12.85 -19.73 14.31
CA PHE A 746 12.13 -18.56 14.82
C PHE A 746 11.45 -18.92 16.14
N ASP A 747 12.24 -18.86 17.22
CA ASP A 747 11.86 -19.37 18.55
C ASP A 747 11.05 -18.38 19.40
N MET A 748 10.90 -17.12 18.96
CA MET A 748 10.09 -16.11 19.65
C MET A 748 8.62 -16.49 19.68
N ASN A 749 7.90 -16.14 20.77
CA ASN A 749 6.46 -16.33 20.84
C ASN A 749 5.75 -15.10 21.44
N TYR A 750 5.29 -14.22 20.55
CA TYR A 750 4.55 -12.99 20.89
C TYR A 750 3.11 -13.23 21.39
N SER A 751 2.69 -14.48 21.54
CA SER A 751 1.42 -14.85 22.18
C SER A 751 1.60 -15.46 23.58
N GLY A 752 2.83 -15.82 23.96
CA GLY A 752 3.16 -16.45 25.23
C GLY A 752 3.99 -15.56 26.15
N ALA A 753 5.09 -16.10 26.68
CA ALA A 753 5.97 -15.41 27.63
C ALA A 753 6.54 -14.08 27.11
N ASP A 754 6.64 -13.92 25.79
CA ASP A 754 7.18 -12.72 25.14
C ASP A 754 6.09 -11.76 24.65
N LYS A 755 4.84 -11.88 25.12
CA LYS A 755 3.71 -11.06 24.66
C LYS A 755 3.97 -9.55 24.79
N ASP A 756 4.69 -9.13 25.82
CA ASP A 756 4.98 -7.70 26.07
C ASP A 756 5.96 -7.10 25.05
N LYS A 757 6.71 -7.95 24.31
CA LYS A 757 7.56 -7.52 23.20
C LYS A 757 6.76 -7.30 21.90
N ARG A 758 5.45 -7.59 21.88
CA ARG A 758 4.61 -7.44 20.70
C ARG A 758 4.24 -5.97 20.46
N VAL A 759 4.64 -5.45 19.31
CA VAL A 759 4.22 -4.11 18.85
C VAL A 759 3.16 -4.26 17.74
N TYR A 760 2.01 -3.62 17.92
CA TYR A 760 0.98 -3.57 16.87
C TYR A 760 1.42 -2.63 15.74
N GLY A 761 1.15 -3.01 14.49
CA GLY A 761 1.60 -2.23 13.32
C GLY A 761 3.09 -2.35 13.03
N MET A 762 3.79 -3.37 13.56
CA MET A 762 5.23 -3.56 13.34
C MET A 762 5.61 -3.53 11.84
N GLU A 763 4.80 -4.11 10.96
CA GLU A 763 5.08 -4.09 9.51
C GLU A 763 5.15 -2.66 8.94
N ASP A 764 4.30 -1.74 9.40
CA ASP A 764 4.31 -0.35 8.96
C ASP A 764 5.50 0.41 9.55
N ILE A 765 5.82 0.16 10.82
CA ILE A 765 7.02 0.72 11.49
C ILE A 765 8.29 0.31 10.74
N LEU A 766 8.44 -0.98 10.43
CA LEU A 766 9.60 -1.48 9.70
C LEU A 766 9.61 -0.98 8.25
N SER A 767 8.45 -0.88 7.60
CA SER A 767 8.35 -0.34 6.23
C SER A 767 8.85 1.10 6.12
N ALA A 768 8.68 1.91 7.18
CA ALA A 768 9.17 3.28 7.22
C ALA A 768 10.71 3.37 7.26
N GLU A 769 11.40 2.31 7.73
CA GLU A 769 12.87 2.21 7.74
C GLU A 769 13.43 1.56 6.46
N GLY A 770 12.64 1.51 5.38
CA GLY A 770 12.92 0.72 4.19
C GLY A 770 14.29 0.94 3.55
N GLU A 771 14.75 2.19 3.45
CA GLU A 771 16.08 2.51 2.93
C GLU A 771 17.19 1.91 3.81
N GLY A 772 17.06 2.03 5.13
CA GLY A 772 18.02 1.50 6.10
C GLY A 772 18.04 -0.03 6.12
N ILE A 773 16.86 -0.68 5.99
CA ILE A 773 16.75 -2.14 5.88
C ILE A 773 17.43 -2.63 4.60
N LEU A 774 17.21 -1.94 3.47
CA LEU A 774 17.89 -2.27 2.22
C LEU A 774 19.41 -2.09 2.36
N ALA A 775 19.86 -1.00 2.98
CA ALA A 775 21.28 -0.78 3.26
C ALA A 775 21.90 -1.87 4.14
N TRP A 776 21.18 -2.30 5.18
CA TRP A 776 21.58 -3.39 6.06
C TRP A 776 21.71 -4.74 5.33
N CYS A 777 20.80 -5.04 4.40
CA CYS A 777 20.88 -6.24 3.56
C CYS A 777 22.05 -6.17 2.55
N VAL A 778 22.26 -5.01 1.91
CA VAL A 778 23.40 -4.79 0.99
C VAL A 778 24.73 -4.93 1.73
N ASP A 779 24.83 -4.36 2.93
CA ASP A 779 26.00 -4.54 3.81
C ASP A 779 26.24 -6.03 4.15
N GLY A 780 25.18 -6.80 4.38
CA GLY A 780 25.25 -8.26 4.52
C GLY A 780 25.91 -8.94 3.32
N PHE A 781 25.55 -8.55 2.09
CA PHE A 781 26.20 -9.10 0.90
C PHE A 781 27.66 -8.66 0.78
N ARG A 782 27.98 -7.40 1.09
CA ARG A 782 29.36 -6.88 1.05
C ARG A 782 30.27 -7.64 2.01
N LYS A 783 29.80 -7.90 3.23
CA LYS A 783 30.50 -8.74 4.22
C LYS A 783 30.73 -10.14 3.69
N LEU A 784 29.68 -10.78 3.18
CA LEU A 784 29.77 -12.12 2.60
C LEU A 784 30.76 -12.17 1.42
N TRP A 785 30.70 -11.20 0.52
CA TRP A 785 31.59 -11.10 -0.63
C TRP A 785 33.04 -10.98 -0.18
N LYS A 786 33.33 -10.08 0.78
CA LYS A 786 34.67 -9.90 1.35
C LYS A 786 35.21 -11.17 2.02
N GLN A 787 34.35 -11.94 2.70
CA GLN A 787 34.73 -13.22 3.32
C GLN A 787 34.94 -14.33 2.27
N SER A 788 34.38 -14.15 1.08
CA SER A 788 34.39 -15.14 -0.01
C SER A 788 35.45 -14.86 -1.07
N THR A 789 36.28 -13.82 -0.89
CA THR A 789 37.32 -13.39 -1.82
C THR A 789 38.71 -13.35 -1.18
N ASN A 790 39.76 -13.56 -1.97
CA ASN A 790 41.15 -13.33 -1.56
C ASN A 790 41.54 -11.84 -1.66
N ALA A 791 42.78 -11.52 -1.28
CA ALA A 791 43.31 -10.16 -1.32
C ALA A 791 43.30 -9.54 -2.73
N GLU A 792 43.36 -10.38 -3.77
CA GLU A 792 43.30 -10.01 -5.19
C GLU A 792 41.86 -9.86 -5.70
N GLY A 793 40.84 -10.04 -4.84
CA GLY A 793 39.42 -9.89 -5.18
C GLY A 793 38.81 -11.08 -5.93
N GLN A 794 39.52 -12.21 -6.02
CA GLN A 794 39.04 -13.43 -6.66
C GLN A 794 38.22 -14.27 -5.68
N ARG A 795 37.07 -14.79 -6.14
CA ARG A 795 36.19 -15.64 -5.32
C ARG A 795 36.84 -17.01 -5.07
N ILE A 796 37.10 -17.33 -3.80
CA ILE A 796 37.71 -18.61 -3.36
C ILE A 796 36.67 -19.65 -2.92
N GLY A 797 35.42 -19.24 -2.78
CA GLY A 797 34.31 -20.06 -2.30
C GLY A 797 33.36 -19.20 -1.48
N TRP A 798 32.10 -19.60 -1.37
CA TRP A 798 31.13 -18.87 -0.56
C TRP A 798 31.31 -19.19 0.93
N ALA A 799 31.63 -18.18 1.74
CA ALA A 799 31.80 -18.28 3.18
C ALA A 799 30.47 -18.01 3.92
N LEU A 800 29.46 -18.85 3.67
CA LEU A 800 28.16 -18.80 4.35
C LEU A 800 27.98 -20.06 5.22
N ASP A 801 28.84 -20.17 6.24
CA ASP A 801 28.84 -21.31 7.15
C ASP A 801 27.71 -21.19 8.18
N GLU A 802 27.02 -22.31 8.43
CA GLU A 802 25.88 -22.36 9.33
C GLU A 802 26.37 -22.35 10.80
N PRO A 803 25.95 -21.40 11.65
CA PRO A 803 26.30 -21.40 13.06
C PRO A 803 25.66 -22.59 13.79
N GLU A 804 26.18 -22.91 14.98
CA GLU A 804 25.76 -24.07 15.77
C GLU A 804 24.24 -24.11 16.01
N CYS A 805 23.62 -22.98 16.30
CA CYS A 805 22.17 -22.90 16.51
C CYS A 805 21.34 -23.34 15.28
N LEU A 806 21.80 -23.04 14.06
CA LEU A 806 21.16 -23.45 12.81
C LEU A 806 21.46 -24.91 12.47
N MET A 807 22.69 -25.38 12.73
CA MET A 807 23.04 -26.80 12.58
C MET A 807 22.22 -27.68 13.53
N ALA A 808 22.08 -27.27 14.79
CA ALA A 808 21.26 -27.94 15.79
C ALA A 808 19.77 -27.96 15.38
N ALA A 809 19.24 -26.85 14.86
CA ALA A 809 17.87 -26.78 14.36
C ALA A 809 17.63 -27.75 13.18
N LYS A 810 18.58 -27.83 12.24
CA LYS A 810 18.52 -28.77 11.11
C LYS A 810 18.60 -30.22 11.57
N GLU A 811 19.48 -30.53 12.52
CA GLU A 811 19.62 -31.87 13.05
C GLU A 811 18.38 -32.30 13.84
N ARG A 812 17.79 -31.40 14.63
CA ARG A 812 16.50 -31.63 15.28
C ARG A 812 15.41 -31.94 14.24
N TYR A 813 15.33 -31.15 13.17
CA TYR A 813 14.37 -31.40 12.09
C TYR A 813 14.58 -32.79 11.43
N ARG A 814 15.83 -33.22 11.22
CA ARG A 814 16.14 -34.56 10.72
C ARG A 814 15.67 -35.65 11.69
N ARG A 815 15.93 -35.50 12.98
CA ARG A 815 15.57 -36.47 14.02
C ARG A 815 14.06 -36.60 14.22
N GLU A 816 13.32 -35.49 14.20
CA GLU A 816 11.86 -35.50 14.30
C GLU A 816 11.19 -36.27 13.14
N LEU A 817 11.82 -36.29 11.97
CA LEU A 817 11.37 -37.08 10.81
C LEU A 817 11.86 -38.54 10.81
N ASP A 818 12.88 -38.87 11.61
CA ASP A 818 13.38 -40.24 11.75
C ASP A 818 12.50 -41.02 12.72
N ILE A 819 11.42 -41.59 12.17
CA ILE A 819 10.48 -42.47 12.89
C ILE A 819 11.22 -43.64 13.57
N ILE A 820 12.36 -44.08 13.01
CA ILE A 820 13.13 -45.19 13.57
C ILE A 820 13.96 -44.71 14.77
N TRP A 821 14.56 -43.53 14.71
CA TRP A 821 15.17 -42.91 15.89
C TRP A 821 14.14 -42.69 17.00
N ARG A 822 12.96 -42.15 16.68
CA ARG A 822 11.89 -41.95 17.66
C ARG A 822 11.46 -43.26 18.31
N PHE A 823 11.40 -44.35 17.55
CA PHE A 823 11.20 -45.69 18.11
C PHE A 823 12.35 -46.13 19.03
N VAL A 824 13.61 -45.86 18.67
CA VAL A 824 14.76 -46.17 19.54
C VAL A 824 14.66 -45.40 20.86
N ASP A 825 14.39 -44.10 20.80
CA ASP A 825 14.32 -43.20 21.96
C ASP A 825 13.10 -43.49 22.87
N ASP A 826 11.91 -43.68 22.27
CA ASP A 826 10.66 -43.87 23.02
C ASP A 826 10.46 -45.31 23.52
N CYS A 827 11.08 -46.31 22.87
CA CYS A 827 10.79 -47.73 23.12
C CYS A 827 11.99 -48.57 23.58
N LEU A 828 13.23 -48.12 23.40
CA LEU A 828 14.41 -48.90 23.74
C LEU A 828 15.20 -48.23 24.88
N VAL A 829 15.81 -49.07 25.70
CA VAL A 829 16.77 -48.65 26.73
C VAL A 829 18.08 -49.37 26.48
N GLN A 830 19.18 -48.63 26.51
CA GLN A 830 20.52 -49.20 26.45
C GLN A 830 20.90 -49.71 27.84
N ASP A 831 21.46 -50.92 27.91
CA ASP A 831 21.95 -51.47 29.17
C ASP A 831 23.15 -50.67 29.68
N GLU A 832 23.22 -50.45 31.00
CA GLU A 832 24.39 -49.82 31.60
C GLU A 832 25.63 -50.72 31.45
N PRO A 833 26.85 -50.14 31.32
CA PRO A 833 28.09 -50.89 31.07
C PRO A 833 28.37 -51.99 32.10
N GLU A 834 27.88 -51.81 33.33
CA GLU A 834 28.08 -52.72 34.47
C GLU A 834 27.13 -53.94 34.42
N ASN A 835 26.08 -53.91 33.58
CA ASN A 835 25.08 -54.98 33.36
C ASN A 835 25.03 -55.46 31.90
N ALA A 836 26.12 -55.27 31.13
CA ALA A 836 26.18 -55.41 29.67
C ALA A 836 25.89 -56.81 29.07
N ASN A 837 25.41 -57.79 29.85
CA ASN A 837 25.20 -59.17 29.41
C ASN A 837 23.74 -59.66 29.46
N GLU A 838 22.73 -58.81 29.71
CA GLU A 838 21.34 -59.28 29.90
C GLU A 838 20.32 -58.83 28.83
N GLY A 839 20.54 -57.73 28.11
CA GLY A 839 19.65 -57.26 27.05
C GLY A 839 19.95 -57.85 25.67
N GLU A 840 19.13 -58.80 25.23
CA GLU A 840 19.11 -59.29 23.86
C GLU A 840 17.73 -59.08 23.20
N ILE A 841 17.71 -58.42 22.04
CA ILE A 841 16.48 -58.25 21.25
C ILE A 841 16.61 -58.97 19.90
N PRO A 842 15.83 -60.04 19.66
CA PRO A 842 15.73 -60.63 18.33
C PRO A 842 15.21 -59.61 17.31
N ALA A 843 15.80 -59.55 16.12
CA ALA A 843 15.40 -58.59 15.09
C ALA A 843 13.91 -58.70 14.69
N THR A 844 13.33 -59.90 14.80
CA THR A 844 11.89 -60.14 14.59
C THR A 844 11.02 -59.50 15.67
N MET A 845 11.45 -59.60 16.94
CA MET A 845 10.79 -58.98 18.08
C MET A 845 10.92 -57.46 18.04
N LEU A 846 12.11 -56.96 17.67
CA LEU A 846 12.36 -55.54 17.49
C LEU A 846 11.48 -54.93 16.39
N TYR A 847 11.33 -55.62 15.24
CA TYR A 847 10.43 -55.17 14.17
C TYR A 847 8.95 -55.24 14.58
N ALA A 848 8.56 -56.24 15.37
CA ALA A 848 7.20 -56.33 15.90
C ALA A 848 6.90 -55.18 16.87
N ALA A 849 7.84 -54.82 17.74
CA ALA A 849 7.73 -53.68 18.64
C ALA A 849 7.66 -52.35 17.86
N TYR A 850 8.48 -52.19 16.82
CA TYR A 850 8.40 -51.05 15.90
C TYR A 850 7.04 -50.96 15.19
N ALA A 851 6.50 -52.09 14.74
CA ALA A 851 5.19 -52.14 14.09
C ALA A 851 4.07 -51.75 15.07
N ASN A 852 4.16 -52.18 16.32
CA ASN A 852 3.24 -51.80 17.39
C ASN A 852 3.37 -50.30 17.73
N PHE A 853 4.58 -49.79 17.90
CA PHE A 853 4.87 -48.37 18.09
C PHE A 853 4.26 -47.52 16.96
N CYS A 854 4.46 -47.91 15.69
CA CYS A 854 3.86 -47.23 14.56
C CYS A 854 2.33 -47.25 14.62
N GLN A 855 1.73 -48.39 15.00
CA GLN A 855 0.28 -48.51 15.12
C GLN A 855 -0.29 -47.61 16.23
N CYS A 856 0.30 -47.65 17.42
CA CYS A 856 -0.11 -46.82 18.56
C CYS A 856 0.03 -45.31 18.29
N ASN A 857 1.02 -44.92 17.48
CA ASN A 857 1.27 -43.52 17.12
C ASN A 857 0.64 -43.10 15.78
N ASN A 858 -0.18 -43.96 15.16
CA ASN A 858 -0.79 -43.73 13.84
C ASN A 858 0.22 -43.36 12.74
N LEU A 859 1.40 -43.99 12.76
CA LEU A 859 2.49 -43.82 11.82
C LEU A 859 2.49 -44.94 10.77
N ALA A 860 2.90 -44.61 9.53
CA ALA A 860 3.10 -45.59 8.48
C ALA A 860 4.39 -46.38 8.72
N LYS A 861 4.28 -47.70 8.93
CA LYS A 861 5.45 -48.59 9.10
C LYS A 861 6.18 -48.83 7.77
N VAL A 862 7.50 -48.83 7.80
CA VAL A 862 8.32 -49.36 6.70
C VAL A 862 8.42 -50.88 6.77
N ASN A 863 8.78 -51.55 5.66
CA ASN A 863 8.94 -53.00 5.65
C ASN A 863 10.17 -53.46 6.47
N SER A 864 10.21 -54.75 6.83
CA SER A 864 11.25 -55.32 7.71
C SER A 864 12.67 -55.18 7.16
N THR A 865 12.85 -55.25 5.84
CA THR A 865 14.16 -55.08 5.18
C THR A 865 14.66 -53.64 5.30
N ARG A 866 13.79 -52.66 5.05
CA ARG A 866 14.12 -51.23 5.18
C ARG A 866 14.35 -50.86 6.64
N PHE A 867 13.46 -51.30 7.54
CA PHE A 867 13.63 -51.16 8.99
C PHE A 867 14.98 -51.70 9.45
N GLY A 868 15.33 -52.94 9.08
CA GLY A 868 16.57 -53.59 9.47
C GLY A 868 17.84 -52.89 8.97
N ARG A 869 17.75 -52.12 7.87
CA ARG A 869 18.86 -51.29 7.34
C ARG A 869 18.98 -49.99 8.11
N ASP A 870 17.85 -49.33 8.37
CA ASP A 870 17.83 -48.01 8.99
C ASP A 870 18.08 -48.09 10.51
N ILE A 871 17.53 -49.09 11.21
CA ILE A 871 17.77 -49.33 12.65
C ILE A 871 19.23 -49.67 12.96
N ALA A 872 19.96 -50.27 12.01
CA ALA A 872 21.37 -50.62 12.16
C ALA A 872 22.30 -49.40 12.21
N LYS A 873 21.80 -48.20 11.86
CA LYS A 873 22.50 -46.93 12.05
C LYS A 873 22.50 -46.49 13.51
N HIS A 874 21.52 -46.95 14.28
CA HIS A 874 21.30 -46.58 15.68
C HIS A 874 21.72 -47.70 16.64
N LEU A 875 21.52 -48.96 16.24
CA LEU A 875 21.90 -50.17 16.98
C LEU A 875 23.07 -50.88 16.27
N THR A 876 24.29 -50.67 16.77
CA THR A 876 25.52 -51.13 16.09
C THR A 876 25.92 -52.57 16.44
N GLU A 877 25.50 -53.10 17.59
CA GLU A 877 25.86 -54.45 18.05
C GLU A 877 24.93 -55.56 17.53
N LYS A 878 24.91 -55.72 16.20
CA LYS A 878 24.12 -56.76 15.53
C LYS A 878 24.94 -58.03 15.30
N ARG A 879 24.53 -59.16 15.87
CA ARG A 879 25.15 -60.48 15.61
C ARG A 879 24.11 -61.48 15.12
N ARG A 880 24.56 -62.50 14.39
CA ARG A 880 23.72 -63.60 13.91
C ARG A 880 23.96 -64.84 14.77
N ASN A 881 22.90 -65.42 15.31
CA ASN A 881 22.93 -66.70 16.00
C ASN A 881 22.10 -67.75 15.24
N ILE A 882 21.96 -68.94 15.82
CA ILE A 882 21.24 -70.11 15.27
C ILE A 882 19.76 -69.80 14.95
N ARG A 883 19.19 -68.77 15.60
CA ARG A 883 17.76 -68.39 15.52
C ARG A 883 17.50 -67.13 14.69
N GLY A 884 18.54 -66.41 14.26
CA GLY A 884 18.43 -65.22 13.42
C GLY A 884 19.38 -64.08 13.82
N ASN A 885 19.05 -62.86 13.39
CA ASN A 885 19.78 -61.66 13.79
C ASN A 885 19.29 -61.16 15.16
N VAL A 886 20.22 -60.77 16.04
CA VAL A 886 19.97 -60.28 17.39
C VAL A 886 20.76 -58.99 17.62
N TYR A 887 20.17 -58.04 18.32
CA TYR A 887 20.81 -56.80 18.78
C TYR A 887 21.12 -56.92 20.28
N TYR A 888 22.36 -56.64 20.67
CA TYR A 888 22.88 -56.79 22.03
C TYR A 888 23.03 -55.45 22.74
N GLY A 889 22.84 -55.43 24.06
CA GLY A 889 22.99 -54.25 24.91
C GLY A 889 21.78 -53.32 24.93
N TRP A 890 20.61 -53.82 24.50
CA TRP A 890 19.37 -53.05 24.44
C TRP A 890 18.20 -53.89 24.97
N ARG A 891 17.22 -53.23 25.57
CA ARG A 891 15.93 -53.82 25.96
C ARG A 891 14.77 -52.98 25.43
N ILE A 892 13.64 -53.64 25.18
CA ILE A 892 12.37 -52.96 24.85
C ILE A 892 11.70 -52.61 26.18
N LEU A 893 11.29 -51.36 26.36
CA LEU A 893 10.54 -50.92 27.54
C LEU A 893 9.24 -51.73 27.68
N ASP A 894 8.93 -52.17 28.90
CA ASP A 894 7.81 -53.09 29.20
C ASP A 894 6.45 -52.60 28.72
N VAL A 895 6.25 -51.28 28.66
CA VAL A 895 5.01 -50.64 28.17
C VAL A 895 4.77 -50.86 26.68
N TRP A 896 5.82 -51.21 25.92
CA TRP A 896 5.76 -51.48 24.48
C TRP A 896 5.79 -52.98 24.14
N VAL A 897 5.87 -53.85 25.15
CA VAL A 897 5.83 -55.31 25.01
C VAL A 897 4.39 -55.82 25.14
N THR A 898 3.78 -56.26 24.04
CA THR A 898 2.40 -56.78 24.03
C THR A 898 2.29 -58.13 24.77
N SER A 899 1.08 -58.51 25.21
CA SER A 899 0.85 -59.83 25.84
C SER A 899 1.27 -61.01 24.95
N SER A 900 1.10 -60.87 23.63
CA SER A 900 1.58 -61.84 22.62
C SER A 900 3.10 -61.87 22.48
N MET A 901 3.80 -60.77 22.74
CA MET A 901 5.27 -60.71 22.81
C MET A 901 5.78 -61.33 24.12
N LYS A 902 5.07 -61.12 25.23
CA LYS A 902 5.34 -61.77 26.52
C LYS A 902 5.13 -63.28 26.46
N GLU A 903 4.14 -63.78 25.70
CA GLU A 903 3.98 -65.22 25.42
C GLU A 903 5.11 -65.80 24.57
N GLN A 904 5.64 -65.04 23.59
CA GLN A 904 6.84 -65.45 22.84
C GLN A 904 8.13 -65.43 23.69
N GLN A 905 8.20 -64.59 24.72
CA GLN A 905 9.26 -64.59 25.73
C GLN A 905 9.06 -65.70 26.78
N GLY A 906 7.83 -65.92 27.25
CA GLY A 906 7.46 -66.94 28.25
C GLY A 906 7.56 -68.37 27.72
N ASN A 907 7.21 -68.60 26.45
CA ASN A 907 7.49 -69.88 25.78
C ASN A 907 9.00 -70.16 25.60
N ARG A 908 9.89 -69.18 25.79
CA ARG A 908 11.35 -69.39 25.75
C ARG A 908 11.90 -69.85 27.10
N THR A 909 11.36 -69.36 28.21
CA THR A 909 11.74 -69.81 29.56
C THR A 909 11.32 -71.27 29.77
N ASP A 910 10.17 -71.68 29.23
CA ASP A 910 9.70 -73.07 29.33
C ASP A 910 10.49 -74.07 28.46
N ILE A 911 11.08 -73.64 27.35
CA ILE A 911 11.89 -74.52 26.48
C ILE A 911 13.31 -74.70 27.01
N LEU A 912 13.88 -73.72 27.72
CA LEU A 912 15.17 -73.89 28.39
C LEU A 912 15.05 -74.69 29.70
N THR A 913 13.92 -74.59 30.41
CA THR A 913 13.69 -75.38 31.62
C THR A 913 13.37 -76.86 31.32
N ARG A 914 12.84 -77.18 30.13
CA ARG A 914 12.64 -78.57 29.68
C ARG A 914 13.87 -79.26 29.07
N ALA A 915 14.95 -78.52 28.78
CA ALA A 915 16.18 -79.11 28.25
C ALA A 915 17.19 -79.54 29.34
N VAL A 916 16.92 -79.27 30.62
CA VAL A 916 17.81 -79.63 31.75
C VAL A 916 17.27 -80.84 32.56
N TYR A 917 16.19 -81.49 32.13
CA TYR A 917 15.61 -82.65 32.83
C TYR A 917 15.58 -83.96 32.02
N ILE A 918 16.37 -84.08 30.95
CA ILE A 918 16.65 -85.36 30.27
C ILE A 918 18.13 -85.41 29.87
N ALA A 919 19.00 -85.61 30.85
CA ALA A 919 20.33 -86.19 30.71
C ALA A 919 20.92 -86.42 32.12
N ASP A 920 20.38 -87.43 32.80
CA ASP A 920 21.08 -88.30 33.74
C ASP A 920 20.89 -89.74 33.23
#